data_AF-A0A8H8NXP3-F1
#
_entry.id   AF-A0A8H8NXP3-F1
#
_cell.length_a   1.000
_cell.length_b   1.000
_cell.length_c   1.000
_cell.angle_alpha   90.00
_cell.angle_beta   90.00
_cell.angle_gamma   90.00
#
_symmetry.space_group_name_H-M   'P 1'
#
loop_
_entity.id
_entity.type
_entity.pdbx_description
1 polymer ?
#
loop_
_entity_poly.entity_id
_entity_poly.type
_entity_poly.pdbx_seq_one_letter_code
_entity_poly.pdbx_strand_id
1 'polypeptide(L)'
;MVYFRLLAVVAGSALAYAQTDDIQGDIQTLYKQRVASIIPGSGATAENVQNYMSKIREDGTWADVDYTTGCDARRANWPASVHWTRILSMAGAYYGTPGVTEYAKSPELWGVISRAMDYWFANDFSTIGNGACMDGGGLSMIYAHAELQDYGIRIGIVTPIYSNVILVPRTAGSACMLLRDELTPTQLGNCTHMTARSYAVFYREIQPAYTAGANTLEIASIGISAGLLENNRTGNATRLFEAFDRIHNGLVVQNEDYVDGVKPDGSFHQHIGMIYNGNYGGVFSGNIAALELQSLNTRFQANETGRNVLGLLLGGTQWMIYSDPGRKKHFWDYTVIPRFISFALADNQASSGVGGVDKNYRILGDSWNQTEMQRFVRDLEPVPTSVNAGPLVGNRMFWSSDYMVHRTEDTITTLKLISNRTKSSECTNTQNPYGFHLSDGVMYQYSTGAEYHDMWATIDWNLTPGSTTDYNATVLECSKTEVLGIEAYAGGISAGDVGVAAMKYLNPQTQQFSFRKAWFFFSDNVQHVLVNGIVSGTSAPVYSNLDQRLHKGAIYINDDEVESGNYSSVNRTKIWLNEGNKTGEWKNIGTSSQPAYTTDMFAASIFHDPSNLGGPIEYSIFPATGSNEDFKTKATKTTPKTIANDGTVSAAVDSEGHLMGAAFWAEGGGSVRVPTMGLMVHVDRAVALVLKYAGGQSGEIYLADPTHEPVP
;
A
#
# COMPACT_ATOMS: atom_id res chain seq x y z
N MET A 1 -33.81 -48.56 -3.97
CA MET A 1 -35.03 -48.70 -4.79
C MET A 1 -35.13 -47.45 -5.64
N VAL A 2 -34.94 -47.62 -6.94
CA VAL A 2 -34.89 -46.59 -7.98
C VAL A 2 -36.29 -46.00 -8.18
N TYR A 3 -36.42 -44.68 -8.31
CA TYR A 3 -37.55 -44.08 -9.04
C TYR A 3 -37.12 -42.86 -9.85
N PHE A 4 -37.16 -43.07 -11.17
CA PHE A 4 -37.14 -42.10 -12.26
C PHE A 4 -38.40 -41.24 -12.29
N ARG A 5 -38.31 -40.04 -12.90
CA ARG A 5 -39.25 -39.36 -13.85
C ARG A 5 -38.81 -37.88 -13.98
N LEU A 6 -38.82 -37.19 -15.12
CA LEU A 6 -39.16 -37.48 -16.52
C LEU A 6 -38.59 -36.29 -17.34
N LEU A 7 -37.95 -36.56 -18.48
CA LEU A 7 -37.56 -35.55 -19.47
C LEU A 7 -38.77 -34.89 -20.11
N ALA A 8 -38.76 -33.56 -20.24
CA ALA A 8 -39.56 -32.82 -21.22
C ALA A 8 -38.59 -32.17 -22.23
N VAL A 9 -38.58 -32.70 -23.45
CA VAL A 9 -37.88 -32.16 -24.61
C VAL A 9 -38.76 -31.06 -25.20
N VAL A 10 -38.29 -29.82 -25.21
CA VAL A 10 -38.80 -28.77 -26.10
C VAL A 10 -37.75 -28.54 -27.17
N ALA A 11 -38.07 -29.00 -28.38
CA ALA A 11 -37.32 -28.68 -29.59
C ALA A 11 -37.59 -27.21 -29.95
N GLY A 12 -36.65 -26.34 -29.61
CA GLY A 12 -36.57 -24.96 -30.10
C GLY A 12 -35.34 -24.83 -30.99
N SER A 13 -35.56 -24.78 -32.30
CA SER A 13 -34.69 -24.25 -33.36
C SER A 13 -33.26 -23.91 -32.96
N ALA A 14 -32.35 -24.85 -33.26
CA ALA A 14 -30.92 -24.61 -33.28
C ALA A 14 -30.56 -23.61 -34.40
N LEU A 15 -30.47 -22.34 -34.03
CA LEU A 15 -29.41 -21.46 -34.52
C LEU A 15 -28.43 -21.28 -33.38
N ALA A 16 -27.78 -22.39 -33.00
CA ALA A 16 -26.52 -22.30 -32.31
C ALA A 16 -25.55 -21.65 -33.30
N TYR A 17 -25.26 -20.36 -33.12
CA TYR A 17 -24.01 -19.82 -33.60
C TYR A 17 -22.92 -20.65 -32.92
N ALA A 18 -22.39 -21.62 -33.65
CA ALA A 18 -21.12 -22.21 -33.33
C ALA A 18 -20.09 -21.08 -33.40
N GLN A 19 -19.83 -20.40 -32.27
CA GLN A 19 -18.55 -19.74 -32.06
C GLN A 19 -17.53 -20.88 -32.13
N THR A 20 -16.91 -21.03 -33.29
CA THR A 20 -15.64 -21.74 -33.36
C THR A 20 -14.74 -21.10 -32.32
N ASP A 21 -14.24 -21.93 -31.42
CA ASP A 21 -13.37 -21.59 -30.30
C ASP A 21 -12.03 -21.08 -30.84
N ASP A 22 -11.99 -19.84 -31.34
CA ASP A 22 -10.83 -19.24 -32.02
C ASP A 22 -9.78 -18.77 -31.01
N ILE A 23 -9.22 -19.72 -30.27
CA ILE A 23 -8.09 -19.51 -29.36
C ILE A 23 -6.92 -18.83 -30.08
N GLN A 24 -6.75 -19.10 -31.38
CA GLN A 24 -5.69 -18.51 -32.19
C GLN A 24 -5.92 -17.01 -32.39
N GLY A 25 -7.15 -16.59 -32.66
CA GLY A 25 -7.54 -15.18 -32.72
C GLY A 25 -7.25 -14.43 -31.41
N ASP A 26 -7.57 -15.05 -30.28
CA ASP A 26 -7.27 -14.51 -28.95
C ASP A 26 -5.75 -14.37 -28.71
N ILE A 27 -4.98 -15.41 -29.05
CA ILE A 27 -3.50 -15.38 -28.97
C ILE A 27 -2.92 -14.26 -29.83
N GLN A 28 -3.42 -14.06 -31.05
CA GLN A 28 -2.92 -12.99 -31.92
C GLN A 28 -3.31 -11.59 -31.41
N THR A 29 -4.49 -11.46 -30.82
CA THR A 29 -4.94 -10.21 -30.19
C THR A 29 -4.03 -9.85 -29.01
N LEU A 30 -3.81 -10.82 -28.10
CA LEU A 30 -2.88 -10.69 -26.98
C LEU A 30 -1.46 -10.38 -27.44
N TYR A 31 -0.95 -11.04 -28.49
CA TYR A 31 0.37 -10.73 -29.06
C TYR A 31 0.46 -9.27 -29.53
N LYS A 32 -0.52 -8.77 -30.29
CA LYS A 32 -0.54 -7.39 -30.79
C LYS A 32 -0.59 -6.39 -29.64
N GLN A 33 -1.44 -6.62 -28.64
CA GLN A 33 -1.56 -5.76 -27.47
C GLN A 33 -0.27 -5.76 -26.63
N ARG A 34 0.35 -6.93 -26.44
CA ARG A 34 1.66 -7.06 -25.79
C ARG A 34 2.74 -6.28 -26.54
N VAL A 35 2.86 -6.44 -27.86
CA VAL A 35 3.80 -5.68 -28.67
C VAL A 35 3.58 -4.17 -28.53
N ALA A 36 2.32 -3.71 -28.61
CA ALA A 36 1.97 -2.30 -28.44
C ALA A 36 2.37 -1.76 -27.06
N SER A 37 2.27 -2.57 -26.00
CA SER A 37 2.68 -2.19 -24.64
C SER A 37 4.21 -2.05 -24.47
N ILE A 38 5.00 -2.75 -25.27
CA ILE A 38 6.48 -2.73 -25.19
C ILE A 38 7.06 -1.47 -25.83
N ILE A 39 6.46 -0.99 -26.92
CA ILE A 39 7.00 0.10 -27.77
C ILE A 39 7.35 1.36 -26.97
N PRO A 40 6.46 1.93 -26.11
CA PRO A 40 6.77 3.15 -25.37
C PRO A 40 7.93 3.00 -24.38
N GLY A 41 8.15 1.77 -23.87
CA GLY A 41 9.18 1.45 -22.89
C GLY A 41 10.48 0.91 -23.49
N SER A 42 10.61 0.83 -24.82
CA SER A 42 11.77 0.19 -25.44
C SER A 42 13.06 1.00 -25.32
N GLY A 43 12.98 2.31 -25.06
CA GLY A 43 14.12 3.23 -25.02
C GLY A 43 14.66 3.63 -26.40
N ALA A 44 13.92 3.33 -27.48
CA ALA A 44 14.35 3.61 -28.84
C ALA A 44 14.40 5.11 -29.14
N THR A 45 15.60 5.62 -29.41
CA THR A 45 15.84 6.98 -29.94
C THR A 45 16.92 6.92 -31.03
N ALA A 46 16.93 7.86 -31.96
CA ALA A 46 17.94 7.89 -33.02
C ALA A 46 19.35 7.99 -32.42
N GLU A 47 19.51 8.79 -31.35
CA GLU A 47 20.77 8.91 -30.60
C GLU A 47 21.22 7.56 -30.01
N ASN A 48 20.34 6.85 -29.31
CA ASN A 48 20.67 5.55 -28.73
C ASN A 48 21.06 4.54 -29.81
N VAL A 49 20.29 4.46 -30.89
CA VAL A 49 20.55 3.53 -32.00
C VAL A 49 21.91 3.82 -32.64
N GLN A 50 22.20 5.08 -33.00
CA GLN A 50 23.48 5.47 -33.60
C GLN A 50 24.66 5.20 -32.65
N ASN A 51 24.51 5.52 -31.37
CA ASN A 51 25.53 5.31 -30.35
C ASN A 51 25.82 3.81 -30.17
N TYR A 52 24.79 2.96 -30.10
CA TYR A 52 24.99 1.52 -29.92
C TYR A 52 25.55 0.84 -31.17
N MET A 53 25.09 1.21 -32.37
CA MET A 53 25.61 0.69 -33.64
C MET A 53 27.08 1.07 -33.86
N SER A 54 27.49 2.29 -33.51
CA SER A 54 28.88 2.74 -33.70
C SER A 54 29.87 2.13 -32.70
N LYS A 55 29.39 1.63 -31.56
CA LYS A 55 30.22 1.08 -30.48
C LYS A 55 30.20 -0.44 -30.37
N ILE A 56 29.34 -1.12 -31.12
CA ILE A 56 29.30 -2.59 -31.09
C ILE A 56 30.56 -3.15 -31.75
N ARG A 57 31.15 -4.16 -31.12
CA ARG A 57 32.31 -4.89 -31.64
C ARG A 57 31.86 -5.98 -32.62
N GLU A 58 32.82 -6.54 -33.35
CA GLU A 58 32.56 -7.62 -34.32
C GLU A 58 31.98 -8.88 -33.65
N ASP A 59 32.36 -9.13 -32.39
CA ASP A 59 31.86 -10.25 -31.58
C ASP A 59 30.44 -10.05 -31.03
N GLY A 60 29.80 -8.90 -31.28
CA GLY A 60 28.46 -8.59 -30.77
C GLY A 60 28.44 -7.94 -29.38
N THR A 61 29.59 -7.59 -28.81
CA THR A 61 29.69 -6.96 -27.48
C THR A 61 29.85 -5.45 -27.53
N TRP A 62 29.76 -4.83 -26.35
CA TRP A 62 30.12 -3.43 -26.14
C TRP A 62 31.18 -3.31 -25.06
N ALA A 63 32.21 -2.50 -25.32
CA ALA A 63 33.37 -2.34 -24.45
C ALA A 63 33.06 -1.83 -23.04
N ASP A 64 31.99 -1.05 -22.93
CA ASP A 64 31.55 -0.37 -21.72
C ASP A 64 30.51 -1.17 -20.91
N VAL A 65 30.20 -2.39 -21.35
CA VAL A 65 29.35 -3.33 -20.60
C VAL A 65 30.26 -4.35 -19.90
N ASP A 66 30.12 -4.47 -18.58
CA ASP A 66 30.86 -5.46 -17.80
C ASP A 66 30.14 -6.83 -17.87
N TYR A 67 30.76 -7.77 -18.58
CA TYR A 67 30.31 -9.16 -18.72
C TYR A 67 31.03 -10.12 -17.75
N THR A 68 32.02 -9.67 -16.97
CA THR A 68 32.90 -10.56 -16.19
C THR A 68 32.38 -10.81 -14.78
N THR A 69 31.46 -9.97 -14.28
CA THR A 69 30.94 -10.10 -12.90
C THR A 69 30.29 -11.47 -12.62
N GLY A 70 29.71 -12.12 -13.65
CA GLY A 70 29.07 -13.43 -13.51
C GLY A 70 28.04 -13.49 -12.36
N CYS A 71 28.08 -14.57 -11.59
CA CYS A 71 27.17 -14.81 -10.46
C CYS A 71 27.44 -13.92 -9.22
N ASP A 72 28.58 -13.23 -9.19
CA ASP A 72 28.97 -12.33 -8.08
C ASP A 72 28.34 -10.93 -8.20
N ALA A 73 27.47 -10.73 -9.20
CA ALA A 73 26.81 -9.47 -9.44
C ALA A 73 25.84 -9.06 -8.31
N ARG A 74 25.62 -7.75 -8.16
CA ARG A 74 24.73 -7.21 -7.13
C ARG A 74 23.29 -7.70 -7.32
N ARG A 75 22.58 -7.92 -6.21
CA ARG A 75 21.24 -8.53 -6.11
C ARG A 75 20.22 -8.05 -7.17
N ALA A 76 20.18 -6.75 -7.43
CA ALA A 76 19.19 -6.11 -8.31
C ALA A 76 19.83 -5.34 -9.49
N ASN A 77 21.15 -5.43 -9.67
CA ASN A 77 21.84 -4.69 -10.72
C ASN A 77 23.02 -5.51 -11.24
N TRP A 78 22.80 -6.19 -12.35
CA TRP A 78 23.84 -6.91 -13.05
C TRP A 78 24.33 -6.10 -14.24
N PRO A 79 25.61 -5.66 -14.27
CA PRO A 79 26.11 -4.81 -15.35
C PRO A 79 25.89 -5.38 -16.76
N ALA A 80 25.99 -6.71 -16.92
CA ALA A 80 25.74 -7.37 -18.20
C ALA A 80 24.32 -7.16 -18.73
N SER A 81 23.33 -6.90 -17.86
CA SER A 81 21.93 -6.66 -18.28
C SER A 81 21.76 -5.47 -19.22
N VAL A 82 22.70 -4.50 -19.20
CA VAL A 82 22.74 -3.36 -20.14
C VAL A 82 22.77 -3.83 -21.59
N HIS A 83 23.36 -5.00 -21.87
CA HIS A 83 23.37 -5.60 -23.20
C HIS A 83 21.95 -5.76 -23.77
N TRP A 84 21.04 -6.34 -23.01
CA TRP A 84 19.65 -6.53 -23.44
C TRP A 84 18.86 -5.23 -23.47
N THR A 85 19.17 -4.24 -22.62
CA THR A 85 18.58 -2.90 -22.71
C THR A 85 18.90 -2.24 -24.05
N ARG A 86 20.15 -2.37 -24.53
CA ARG A 86 20.55 -1.87 -25.86
C ARG A 86 19.85 -2.62 -26.99
N ILE A 87 19.76 -3.94 -26.89
CA ILE A 87 19.03 -4.76 -27.87
C ILE A 87 17.55 -4.34 -27.91
N LEU A 88 16.88 -4.17 -26.78
CA LEU A 88 15.47 -3.76 -26.74
C LEU A 88 15.26 -2.37 -27.39
N SER A 89 16.16 -1.42 -27.13
CA SER A 89 16.13 -0.11 -27.78
C SER A 89 16.25 -0.23 -29.30
N MET A 90 17.21 -1.02 -29.79
CA MET A 90 17.40 -1.25 -31.22
C MET A 90 16.24 -2.04 -31.84
N ALA A 91 15.69 -3.03 -31.13
CA ALA A 91 14.53 -3.81 -31.55
C ALA A 91 13.28 -2.94 -31.72
N GLY A 92 13.06 -1.97 -30.81
CA GLY A 92 11.99 -0.98 -30.95
C GLY A 92 12.16 -0.11 -32.19
N ALA A 93 13.37 0.41 -32.43
CA ALA A 93 13.66 1.18 -33.63
C ALA A 93 13.47 0.36 -34.91
N TYR A 94 13.94 -0.89 -34.93
CA TYR A 94 13.77 -1.81 -36.04
C TYR A 94 12.29 -2.17 -36.30
N TYR A 95 11.49 -2.32 -35.24
CA TYR A 95 10.05 -2.55 -35.34
C TYR A 95 9.32 -1.33 -35.93
N GLY A 96 9.82 -0.13 -35.65
CA GLY A 96 9.28 1.14 -36.15
C GLY A 96 8.61 1.99 -35.08
N THR A 97 9.20 2.09 -33.88
CA THR A 97 8.76 3.04 -32.84
C THR A 97 8.58 4.46 -33.43
N PRO A 98 7.46 5.16 -33.14
CA PRO A 98 7.27 6.54 -33.59
C PRO A 98 8.44 7.45 -33.22
N GLY A 99 8.91 8.27 -34.18
CA GLY A 99 10.05 9.18 -33.98
C GLY A 99 11.42 8.60 -34.37
N VAL A 100 11.51 7.31 -34.69
CA VAL A 100 12.73 6.64 -35.19
C VAL A 100 12.42 5.69 -36.36
N THR A 101 11.38 6.01 -37.13
CA THR A 101 10.86 5.15 -38.21
C THR A 101 11.85 4.97 -39.38
N GLU A 102 12.87 5.82 -39.49
CA GLU A 102 13.96 5.68 -40.45
C GLU A 102 14.79 4.40 -40.26
N TYR A 103 14.75 3.81 -39.06
CA TYR A 103 15.40 2.54 -38.75
C TYR A 103 14.50 1.31 -38.96
N ALA A 104 13.21 1.53 -39.25
CA ALA A 104 12.25 0.46 -39.39
C ALA A 104 12.67 -0.50 -40.51
N LYS A 105 12.80 -1.78 -40.16
CA LYS A 105 13.23 -2.85 -41.09
C LYS A 105 14.59 -2.64 -41.75
N SER A 106 15.48 -1.80 -41.20
CA SER A 106 16.84 -1.61 -41.72
C SER A 106 17.66 -2.92 -41.67
N PRO A 107 18.21 -3.40 -42.80
CA PRO A 107 19.08 -4.57 -42.82
C PRO A 107 20.36 -4.39 -42.00
N GLU A 108 20.92 -3.18 -41.98
CA GLU A 108 22.13 -2.84 -41.22
C GLU A 108 21.87 -2.95 -39.72
N LEU A 109 20.75 -2.39 -39.25
CA LEU A 109 20.34 -2.47 -37.86
C LEU A 109 20.02 -3.92 -37.46
N TRP A 110 19.32 -4.67 -38.31
CA TRP A 110 19.06 -6.09 -38.08
C TRP A 110 20.36 -6.89 -37.92
N GLY A 111 21.35 -6.66 -38.79
CA GLY A 111 22.65 -7.31 -38.69
C GLY A 111 23.34 -7.05 -37.35
N VAL A 112 23.24 -5.83 -36.81
CA VAL A 112 23.75 -5.48 -35.47
C VAL A 112 22.98 -6.20 -34.36
N ILE A 113 21.65 -6.15 -34.40
CA ILE A 113 20.77 -6.80 -33.42
C ILE A 113 21.02 -8.31 -33.38
N SER A 114 21.01 -8.97 -34.54
CA SER A 114 21.21 -10.41 -34.65
C SER A 114 22.54 -10.84 -34.03
N ARG A 115 23.65 -10.14 -34.37
CA ARG A 115 24.97 -10.47 -33.81
C ARG A 115 25.03 -10.30 -32.29
N ALA A 116 24.44 -9.24 -31.75
CA ALA A 116 24.38 -9.03 -30.31
C ALA A 116 23.60 -10.15 -29.61
N MET A 117 22.43 -10.52 -30.15
CA MET A 117 21.62 -11.63 -29.64
C MET A 117 22.39 -12.95 -29.66
N ASP A 118 23.05 -13.26 -30.77
CA ASP A 118 23.82 -14.50 -30.94
C ASP A 118 24.99 -14.58 -29.94
N TYR A 119 25.67 -13.46 -29.67
CA TYR A 119 26.69 -13.40 -28.62
C TYR A 119 26.12 -13.76 -27.25
N TRP A 120 24.99 -13.14 -26.85
CA TRP A 120 24.39 -13.44 -25.56
C TRP A 120 24.00 -14.92 -25.45
N PHE A 121 23.34 -15.45 -26.49
CA PHE A 121 22.89 -16.84 -26.50
C PHE A 121 24.04 -17.85 -26.50
N ALA A 122 25.17 -17.53 -27.11
CA ALA A 122 26.35 -18.41 -27.11
C ALA A 122 27.03 -18.51 -25.72
N ASN A 123 26.84 -17.49 -24.87
CA ASN A 123 27.52 -17.42 -23.57
C ASN A 123 26.61 -17.72 -22.37
N ASP A 124 25.29 -17.49 -22.50
CA ASP A 124 24.25 -17.61 -21.46
C ASP A 124 24.78 -17.38 -20.04
N PHE A 125 25.05 -16.11 -19.73
CA PHE A 125 25.70 -15.66 -18.50
C PHE A 125 24.98 -16.03 -17.19
N SER A 126 23.81 -16.65 -17.27
CA SER A 126 22.92 -16.91 -16.14
C SER A 126 22.91 -18.37 -15.66
N THR A 127 23.67 -19.27 -16.30
CA THR A 127 23.77 -20.67 -15.89
C THR A 127 25.21 -21.17 -15.82
N ILE A 128 25.65 -21.55 -14.61
CA ILE A 128 26.56 -22.70 -14.47
C ILE A 128 25.68 -23.93 -14.74
N GLY A 129 26.14 -24.95 -15.47
CA GLY A 129 25.32 -26.03 -16.07
C GLY A 129 24.36 -26.82 -15.16
N ASN A 130 24.28 -26.53 -13.86
CA ASN A 130 23.32 -27.04 -12.88
C ASN A 130 22.24 -26.00 -12.45
N GLY A 131 22.20 -24.80 -13.02
CA GLY A 131 21.25 -23.74 -12.71
C GLY A 131 21.58 -22.88 -11.47
N ALA A 132 22.69 -23.14 -10.77
CA ALA A 132 23.04 -22.46 -9.51
C ALA A 132 23.17 -20.93 -9.62
N CYS A 133 23.63 -20.43 -10.76
CA CYS A 133 23.79 -19.00 -11.01
C CYS A 133 22.46 -18.25 -11.21
N MET A 134 21.39 -18.96 -11.60
CA MET A 134 20.08 -18.35 -11.83
C MET A 134 19.48 -17.83 -10.53
N ASP A 135 19.45 -18.66 -9.49
CA ASP A 135 18.78 -18.30 -8.24
C ASP A 135 19.34 -18.96 -6.97
N GLY A 136 20.43 -19.73 -7.08
CA GLY A 136 21.20 -20.25 -5.95
C GLY A 136 22.44 -19.42 -5.60
N GLY A 137 22.64 -18.26 -6.26
CA GLY A 137 23.82 -17.40 -6.06
C GLY A 137 25.14 -18.08 -6.38
N GLY A 138 25.13 -19.08 -7.28
CA GLY A 138 26.32 -19.90 -7.59
C GLY A 138 26.51 -21.12 -6.69
N LEU A 139 25.69 -21.32 -5.65
CA LEU A 139 25.71 -22.51 -4.79
C LEU A 139 24.81 -23.63 -5.33
N SER A 140 25.16 -24.89 -5.08
CA SER A 140 24.27 -26.01 -5.43
C SER A 140 22.99 -25.96 -4.58
N MET A 141 21.84 -26.33 -5.16
CA MET A 141 20.52 -26.19 -4.51
C MET A 141 20.41 -26.90 -3.14
N ILE A 142 21.25 -27.90 -2.87
CA ILE A 142 21.29 -28.63 -1.60
C ILE A 142 21.85 -27.76 -0.46
N TYR A 143 22.83 -26.89 -0.73
CA TYR A 143 23.46 -26.04 0.28
C TYR A 143 22.70 -24.73 0.54
N ALA A 144 22.03 -24.19 -0.49
CA ALA A 144 21.24 -22.96 -0.33
C ALA A 144 20.06 -23.12 0.64
N HIS A 145 19.54 -24.34 0.86
CA HIS A 145 18.42 -24.57 1.79
C HIS A 145 18.87 -24.89 3.22
N ALA A 146 20.02 -25.55 3.39
CA ALA A 146 20.49 -26.01 4.70
C ALA A 146 21.05 -24.86 5.58
N GLU A 147 21.71 -23.85 5.00
CA GLU A 147 22.24 -22.72 5.78
C GLU A 147 21.21 -21.61 6.07
N LEU A 148 20.08 -21.59 5.35
CA LEU A 148 19.06 -20.54 5.46
C LEU A 148 17.91 -20.86 6.44
N GLN A 149 17.76 -22.12 6.88
CA GLN A 149 16.72 -22.50 7.83
C GLN A 149 17.12 -22.29 9.31
N ASP A 150 18.40 -22.34 9.65
CA ASP A 150 18.86 -22.44 11.05
C ASP A 150 19.03 -21.09 11.78
N TYR A 151 18.91 -19.95 11.09
CA TYR A 151 19.24 -18.64 11.68
C TYR A 151 18.11 -17.60 11.70
N GLY A 152 16.88 -17.90 11.25
CA GLY A 152 15.82 -16.88 11.18
C GLY A 152 16.21 -15.65 10.33
N ILE A 153 17.23 -15.79 9.47
CA ILE A 153 17.77 -14.74 8.63
C ILE A 153 16.86 -14.59 7.41
N ARG A 154 16.29 -13.39 7.28
CA ARG A 154 15.48 -12.96 6.14
C ARG A 154 16.20 -13.25 4.81
N ILE A 155 15.41 -13.55 3.78
CA ILE A 155 15.76 -13.84 2.37
C ILE A 155 16.54 -12.66 1.72
N GLY A 156 17.75 -12.40 2.20
CA GLY A 156 18.50 -11.18 1.95
C GLY A 156 19.88 -11.38 1.33
N ILE A 157 20.44 -12.59 1.34
CA ILE A 157 21.86 -12.84 1.06
C ILE A 157 22.08 -13.82 -0.12
N VAL A 158 21.32 -13.71 -1.22
CA VAL A 158 21.66 -14.46 -2.44
C VAL A 158 21.59 -13.55 -3.68
N THR A 159 22.76 -13.37 -4.30
CA THR A 159 23.06 -12.71 -5.59
C THR A 159 22.49 -13.51 -6.79
N PRO A 160 22.37 -12.91 -7.99
CA PRO A 160 21.45 -11.86 -8.37
C PRO A 160 20.10 -12.43 -8.88
N ILE A 161 19.29 -13.01 -7.99
CA ILE A 161 17.99 -13.63 -8.32
C ILE A 161 17.10 -12.71 -9.17
N TYR A 162 16.96 -11.43 -8.80
CA TYR A 162 16.11 -10.49 -9.53
C TYR A 162 16.60 -10.27 -10.97
N SER A 163 17.91 -10.14 -11.16
CA SER A 163 18.50 -9.90 -12.48
C SER A 163 18.27 -11.08 -13.43
N ASN A 164 18.46 -12.30 -12.94
CA ASN A 164 18.43 -13.52 -13.75
C ASN A 164 17.03 -14.10 -13.95
N VAL A 165 16.15 -13.99 -12.94
CA VAL A 165 14.79 -14.50 -13.01
C VAL A 165 13.84 -13.48 -13.61
N ILE A 166 14.04 -12.18 -13.38
CA ILE A 166 13.08 -11.14 -13.79
C ILE A 166 13.67 -10.19 -14.82
N LEU A 167 14.71 -9.42 -14.47
CA LEU A 167 15.18 -8.29 -15.29
C LEU A 167 15.59 -8.71 -16.71
N VAL A 168 16.53 -9.64 -16.83
CA VAL A 168 17.06 -10.07 -18.13
C VAL A 168 15.99 -10.79 -18.95
N PRO A 169 15.26 -11.80 -18.43
CA PRO A 169 14.21 -12.47 -19.20
C PRO A 169 13.08 -11.54 -19.64
N ARG A 170 12.71 -10.55 -18.82
CA ARG A 170 11.70 -9.53 -19.18
C ARG A 170 12.16 -8.67 -20.34
N THR A 171 13.36 -8.10 -20.25
CA THR A 171 13.91 -7.21 -21.29
C THR A 171 14.13 -7.97 -22.59
N ALA A 172 14.69 -9.17 -22.49
CA ALA A 172 14.98 -10.00 -23.63
C ALA A 172 13.72 -10.56 -24.29
N GLY A 173 12.76 -11.04 -23.49
CA GLY A 173 11.44 -11.44 -23.98
C GLY A 173 10.73 -10.31 -24.72
N SER A 174 10.83 -9.08 -24.23
CA SER A 174 10.27 -7.89 -24.90
C SER A 174 10.94 -7.62 -26.25
N ALA A 175 12.26 -7.70 -26.33
CA ALA A 175 13.00 -7.54 -27.59
C ALA A 175 12.63 -8.65 -28.59
N CYS A 176 12.63 -9.91 -28.14
CA CYS A 176 12.26 -11.06 -28.97
C CYS A 176 10.82 -10.96 -29.49
N MET A 177 9.89 -10.43 -28.70
CA MET A 177 8.49 -10.22 -29.12
C MET A 177 8.39 -9.21 -30.26
N LEU A 178 9.14 -8.10 -30.21
CA LEU A 178 9.21 -7.12 -31.30
C LEU A 178 9.82 -7.71 -32.58
N LEU A 179 10.76 -8.65 -32.44
CA LEU A 179 11.53 -9.22 -33.53
C LEU A 179 10.98 -10.54 -34.07
N ARG A 180 9.88 -11.08 -33.48
CA ARG A 180 9.42 -12.47 -33.67
C ARG A 180 9.43 -12.96 -35.11
N ASP A 181 9.00 -12.12 -36.05
CA ASP A 181 8.86 -12.49 -37.47
C ASP A 181 10.20 -12.53 -38.24
N GLU A 182 11.28 -11.95 -37.69
CA GLU A 182 12.64 -11.95 -38.28
C GLU A 182 13.57 -13.01 -37.68
N LEU A 183 13.23 -13.54 -36.49
CA LEU A 183 14.09 -14.47 -35.77
C LEU A 183 14.32 -15.76 -36.57
N THR A 184 15.58 -16.19 -36.63
CA THR A 184 15.89 -17.55 -37.09
C THR A 184 15.30 -18.59 -36.13
N PRO A 185 15.07 -19.84 -36.57
CA PRO A 185 14.59 -20.90 -35.68
C PRO A 185 15.44 -21.07 -34.40
N THR A 186 16.76 -20.93 -34.51
CA THR A 186 17.69 -20.98 -33.36
C THR A 186 17.48 -19.81 -32.41
N GLN A 187 17.38 -18.58 -32.93
CA GLN A 187 17.16 -17.38 -32.11
C GLN A 187 15.79 -17.42 -31.42
N LEU A 188 14.74 -17.85 -32.13
CA LEU A 188 13.41 -18.04 -31.54
C LEU A 188 13.45 -19.10 -30.42
N GLY A 189 14.17 -20.20 -30.63
CA GLY A 189 14.39 -21.22 -29.61
C GLY A 189 15.09 -20.66 -28.36
N ASN A 190 16.13 -19.84 -28.53
CA ASN A 190 16.87 -19.23 -27.43
C ASN A 190 16.05 -18.17 -26.68
N CYS A 191 15.30 -17.32 -27.41
CA CYS A 191 14.34 -16.37 -26.85
C CYS A 191 13.30 -17.08 -25.98
N THR A 192 12.76 -18.19 -26.50
CA THR A 192 11.80 -19.03 -25.81
C THR A 192 12.41 -19.67 -24.56
N HIS A 193 13.59 -20.27 -24.67
CA HIS A 193 14.29 -20.90 -23.55
C HIS A 193 14.51 -19.91 -22.40
N MET A 194 15.00 -18.71 -22.68
CA MET A 194 15.30 -17.71 -21.67
C MET A 194 14.07 -17.22 -20.90
N THR A 195 12.95 -17.02 -21.59
CA THR A 195 11.69 -16.61 -20.97
C THR A 195 11.00 -17.77 -20.23
N ALA A 196 11.00 -18.97 -20.81
CA ALA A 196 10.48 -20.17 -20.16
C ALA A 196 11.27 -20.56 -18.90
N ARG A 197 12.60 -20.35 -18.88
CA ARG A 197 13.46 -20.59 -17.72
C ARG A 197 13.09 -19.70 -16.52
N SER A 198 12.76 -18.43 -16.76
CA SER A 198 12.22 -17.55 -15.72
C SER A 198 10.95 -18.13 -15.12
N TYR A 199 10.02 -18.54 -15.97
CA TYR A 199 8.74 -19.09 -15.53
C TYR A 199 8.87 -20.45 -14.82
N ALA A 200 9.89 -21.24 -15.17
CA ALA A 200 10.09 -22.58 -14.62
C ALA A 200 10.36 -22.61 -13.10
N VAL A 201 10.68 -21.48 -12.48
CA VAL A 201 10.80 -21.38 -11.01
C VAL A 201 9.49 -21.75 -10.31
N PHE A 202 8.34 -21.55 -10.96
CA PHE A 202 7.03 -21.96 -10.46
C PHE A 202 6.77 -23.46 -10.49
N TYR A 203 7.62 -24.26 -11.12
CA TYR A 203 7.47 -25.71 -11.18
C TYR A 203 8.44 -26.45 -10.24
N ARG A 204 9.19 -25.72 -9.40
CA ARG A 204 10.08 -26.34 -8.42
C ARG A 204 9.25 -27.01 -7.32
N GLU A 205 9.72 -28.18 -6.89
CA GLU A 205 9.11 -28.95 -5.80
C GLU A 205 9.02 -28.13 -4.52
N ILE A 206 10.12 -27.46 -4.16
CA ILE A 206 10.14 -26.41 -3.14
C ILE A 206 10.07 -25.07 -3.85
N GLN A 207 8.93 -24.39 -3.71
CA GLN A 207 8.74 -23.06 -4.27
C GLN A 207 9.70 -22.07 -3.61
N PRO A 208 10.51 -21.33 -4.38
CA PRO A 208 11.38 -20.32 -3.81
C PRO A 208 10.56 -19.18 -3.19
N ALA A 209 10.90 -18.74 -1.97
CA ALA A 209 10.14 -17.71 -1.27
C ALA A 209 10.04 -16.36 -2.03
N TYR A 210 10.93 -16.10 -3.00
CA TYR A 210 10.88 -14.91 -3.83
C TYR A 210 9.78 -14.94 -4.92
N THR A 211 9.10 -16.06 -5.16
CA THR A 211 8.06 -16.18 -6.21
C THR A 211 6.67 -15.70 -5.78
N ALA A 212 6.55 -15.04 -4.63
CA ALA A 212 5.31 -14.52 -4.06
C ALA A 212 5.12 -13.01 -4.30
N GLY A 213 3.87 -12.53 -4.11
CA GLY A 213 3.51 -11.11 -4.17
C GLY A 213 3.77 -10.48 -5.54
N ALA A 214 4.37 -9.28 -5.57
CA ALA A 214 4.65 -8.56 -6.81
C ALA A 214 5.55 -9.34 -7.80
N ASN A 215 6.46 -10.19 -7.29
CA ASN A 215 7.30 -11.02 -8.15
C ASN A 215 6.49 -12.08 -8.91
N THR A 216 5.36 -12.53 -8.35
CA THR A 216 4.44 -13.45 -9.06
C THR A 216 3.96 -12.81 -10.37
N LEU A 217 3.58 -11.53 -10.34
CA LEU A 217 3.10 -10.80 -11.51
C LEU A 217 4.21 -10.60 -12.56
N GLU A 218 5.42 -10.25 -12.12
CA GLU A 218 6.56 -10.08 -13.03
C GLU A 218 6.95 -11.40 -13.73
N ILE A 219 7.06 -12.50 -12.96
CA ILE A 219 7.40 -13.81 -13.52
C ILE A 219 6.26 -14.32 -14.42
N ALA A 220 4.99 -14.12 -14.05
CA ALA A 220 3.85 -14.45 -14.89
C ALA A 220 3.82 -13.64 -16.19
N SER A 221 4.14 -12.34 -16.14
CA SER A 221 4.31 -11.48 -17.32
C SER A 221 5.38 -12.02 -18.27
N ILE A 222 6.49 -12.54 -17.75
CA ILE A 222 7.52 -13.21 -18.55
C ILE A 222 6.99 -14.53 -19.12
N GLY A 223 6.21 -15.27 -18.34
CA GLY A 223 5.49 -16.48 -18.79
C GLY A 223 4.53 -16.23 -19.94
N ILE A 224 3.84 -15.08 -19.97
CA ILE A 224 3.02 -14.65 -21.11
C ILE A 224 3.90 -14.46 -22.36
N SER A 225 5.03 -13.76 -22.23
CA SER A 225 5.99 -13.62 -23.34
C SER A 225 6.50 -14.98 -23.82
N ALA A 226 6.84 -15.90 -22.90
CA ALA A 226 7.24 -17.26 -23.24
C ALA A 226 6.14 -17.99 -24.00
N GLY A 227 4.89 -17.95 -23.52
CA GLY A 227 3.75 -18.59 -24.16
C GLY A 227 3.48 -18.04 -25.56
N LEU A 228 3.62 -16.73 -25.78
CA LEU A 228 3.44 -16.12 -27.10
C LEU A 228 4.58 -16.45 -28.09
N LEU A 229 5.81 -16.61 -27.60
CA LEU A 229 6.97 -17.03 -28.39
C LEU A 229 6.92 -18.52 -28.73
N GLU A 230 6.63 -19.38 -27.74
CA GLU A 230 6.39 -20.83 -27.92
C GLU A 230 5.24 -21.08 -28.88
N ASN A 231 4.17 -20.31 -28.72
CA ASN A 231 2.99 -20.51 -29.51
C ASN A 231 3.31 -20.23 -30.98
N ASN A 232 4.17 -19.29 -31.38
CA ASN A 232 4.48 -18.92 -32.78
C ASN A 232 3.45 -19.37 -33.85
N ARG A 233 2.16 -19.08 -33.61
CA ARG A 233 1.01 -19.42 -34.47
C ARG A 233 0.58 -20.91 -34.50
N THR A 234 0.85 -21.69 -33.46
CA THR A 234 0.55 -23.12 -33.30
C THR A 234 -0.73 -23.39 -32.50
N GLY A 235 -1.25 -22.41 -31.76
CA GLY A 235 -2.49 -22.53 -30.97
C GLY A 235 -2.34 -23.14 -29.58
N ASN A 236 -1.13 -23.51 -29.13
CA ASN A 236 -0.89 -23.96 -27.75
C ASN A 236 -0.98 -22.80 -26.73
N ALA A 237 -2.09 -22.72 -26.00
CA ALA A 237 -2.35 -21.68 -25.01
C ALA A 237 -2.05 -22.08 -23.56
N THR A 238 -1.54 -23.29 -23.28
CA THR A 238 -1.43 -23.81 -21.90
C THR A 238 -0.65 -22.88 -20.99
N ARG A 239 0.55 -22.43 -21.41
CA ARG A 239 1.36 -21.50 -20.61
C ARG A 239 0.69 -20.14 -20.43
N LEU A 240 -0.09 -19.68 -21.42
CA LEU A 240 -0.83 -18.41 -21.32
C LEU A 240 -1.91 -18.52 -20.24
N PHE A 241 -2.72 -19.58 -20.27
CA PHE A 241 -3.72 -19.83 -19.23
C PHE A 241 -3.08 -19.94 -17.85
N GLU A 242 -2.02 -20.74 -17.69
CA GLU A 242 -1.34 -20.86 -16.40
C GLU A 242 -0.78 -19.52 -15.89
N ALA A 243 -0.25 -18.68 -16.79
CA ALA A 243 0.31 -17.39 -16.41
C ALA A 243 -0.80 -16.41 -15.98
N PHE A 244 -1.92 -16.36 -16.71
CA PHE A 244 -3.07 -15.54 -16.32
C PHE A 244 -3.77 -16.06 -15.07
N ASP A 245 -3.89 -17.37 -14.87
CA ASP A 245 -4.42 -17.95 -13.63
C ASP A 245 -3.59 -17.51 -12.42
N ARG A 246 -2.25 -17.44 -12.54
CA ARG A 246 -1.38 -16.93 -11.46
C ARG A 246 -1.59 -15.45 -11.18
N ILE A 247 -1.85 -14.65 -12.21
CA ILE A 247 -2.19 -13.23 -12.08
C ILE A 247 -3.55 -13.10 -11.37
N HIS A 248 -4.55 -13.87 -11.81
CA HIS A 248 -5.92 -13.84 -11.29
C HIS A 248 -6.04 -14.43 -9.88
N ASN A 249 -5.15 -15.33 -9.47
CA ASN A 249 -5.04 -15.78 -8.08
C ASN A 249 -4.62 -14.65 -7.11
N GLY A 250 -4.06 -13.55 -7.62
CA GLY A 250 -3.86 -12.32 -6.85
C GLY A 250 -5.12 -11.43 -6.77
N LEU A 251 -6.08 -11.61 -7.70
CA LEU A 251 -7.34 -10.88 -7.77
C LEU A 251 -8.47 -11.60 -7.02
N VAL A 252 -8.17 -11.98 -5.79
CA VAL A 252 -9.12 -12.58 -4.85
C VAL A 252 -9.10 -11.80 -3.54
N VAL A 253 -10.23 -11.83 -2.81
CA VAL A 253 -10.31 -11.25 -1.47
C VAL A 253 -9.65 -12.20 -0.47
N GLN A 254 -8.70 -11.68 0.30
CA GLN A 254 -7.96 -12.40 1.34
C GLN A 254 -8.49 -12.02 2.72
N ASN A 255 -9.42 -12.83 3.25
CA ASN A 255 -10.11 -12.53 4.51
C ASN A 255 -9.23 -12.72 5.76
N GLU A 256 -8.25 -13.60 5.68
CA GLU A 256 -7.45 -14.02 6.84
C GLU A 256 -6.46 -12.94 7.28
N ASP A 257 -6.21 -12.88 8.58
CA ASP A 257 -5.15 -12.08 9.17
C ASP A 257 -3.79 -12.57 8.66
N TYR A 258 -2.80 -11.67 8.63
CA TYR A 258 -1.42 -12.01 8.25
C TYR A 258 -1.19 -12.51 6.81
N VAL A 259 -2.24 -12.51 5.98
CA VAL A 259 -2.16 -12.88 4.56
C VAL A 259 -2.06 -11.62 3.69
N ASP A 260 -1.10 -11.61 2.78
CA ASP A 260 -0.89 -10.54 1.80
C ASP A 260 -1.98 -10.56 0.72
N GLY A 261 -2.38 -9.40 0.21
CA GLY A 261 -3.36 -9.25 -0.87
C GLY A 261 -4.48 -8.25 -0.57
N VAL A 262 -5.52 -8.27 -1.42
CA VAL A 262 -6.69 -7.38 -1.29
C VAL A 262 -7.60 -7.86 -0.18
N LYS A 263 -7.97 -6.96 0.74
CA LYS A 263 -8.85 -7.24 1.88
C LYS A 263 -10.31 -6.92 1.56
N PRO A 264 -11.27 -7.47 2.32
CA PRO A 264 -12.71 -7.23 2.11
C PRO A 264 -13.12 -5.76 2.17
N ASP A 265 -12.38 -4.96 2.94
CA ASP A 265 -12.62 -3.54 3.14
C ASP A 265 -11.96 -2.65 2.06
N GLY A 266 -11.30 -3.25 1.06
CA GLY A 266 -10.57 -2.54 0.00
C GLY A 266 -9.17 -2.08 0.39
N SER A 267 -8.70 -2.39 1.60
CA SER A 267 -7.27 -2.26 1.93
C SER A 267 -6.43 -3.33 1.22
N PHE A 268 -5.14 -3.09 1.08
CA PHE A 268 -4.17 -4.02 0.52
C PHE A 268 -3.08 -4.29 1.53
N HIS A 269 -2.77 -5.56 1.76
CA HIS A 269 -1.77 -5.98 2.72
C HIS A 269 -0.54 -6.58 2.06
N GLN A 270 0.64 -6.31 2.61
CA GLN A 270 1.91 -6.90 2.20
C GLN A 270 2.79 -7.14 3.44
N HIS A 271 3.76 -8.06 3.35
CA HIS A 271 4.74 -8.33 4.41
C HIS A 271 4.08 -8.86 5.70
N ILE A 272 3.23 -9.87 5.52
CA ILE A 272 2.51 -10.57 6.60
C ILE A 272 1.43 -9.63 7.18
N GLY A 273 0.49 -9.22 6.32
CA GLY A 273 -0.73 -8.53 6.77
C GLY A 273 -0.58 -7.05 7.13
N MET A 274 0.41 -6.32 6.58
CA MET A 274 0.56 -4.88 6.83
C MET A 274 -0.09 -4.04 5.74
N ILE A 275 -0.88 -3.04 6.12
CA ILE A 275 -1.51 -2.11 5.17
C ILE A 275 -0.45 -1.41 4.31
N TYR A 276 -0.62 -1.47 2.98
CA TYR A 276 0.39 -1.04 2.01
C TYR A 276 -0.18 -0.53 0.69
N ASN A 277 -1.40 0.03 0.70
CA ASN A 277 -2.03 0.57 -0.50
C ASN A 277 -1.13 1.57 -1.23
N GLY A 278 -0.39 2.42 -0.52
CA GLY A 278 0.39 3.51 -1.11
C GLY A 278 1.73 3.11 -1.73
N ASN A 279 2.06 1.82 -1.77
CA ASN A 279 3.18 1.34 -2.59
C ASN A 279 2.92 -0.06 -3.15
N TYR A 280 3.13 -1.15 -2.39
CA TYR A 280 2.96 -2.49 -2.94
C TYR A 280 1.56 -2.72 -3.52
N GLY A 281 0.51 -2.16 -2.89
CA GLY A 281 -0.85 -2.17 -3.45
C GLY A 281 -0.99 -1.35 -4.74
N GLY A 282 -0.35 -0.19 -4.81
CA GLY A 282 -0.26 0.63 -6.04
C GLY A 282 0.50 -0.06 -7.17
N VAL A 283 1.65 -0.69 -6.86
CA VAL A 283 2.43 -1.50 -7.81
C VAL A 283 1.64 -2.71 -8.28
N PHE A 284 0.98 -3.42 -7.36
CA PHE A 284 0.11 -4.55 -7.66
C PHE A 284 -1.01 -4.13 -8.61
N SER A 285 -1.81 -3.13 -8.25
CA SER A 285 -2.94 -2.67 -9.06
C SER A 285 -2.51 -2.13 -10.43
N GLY A 286 -1.41 -1.38 -10.50
CA GLY A 286 -0.86 -0.87 -11.75
C GLY A 286 -0.37 -2.00 -12.67
N ASN A 287 0.33 -2.99 -12.11
CA ASN A 287 0.80 -4.16 -12.85
C ASN A 287 -0.36 -5.01 -13.37
N ILE A 288 -1.38 -5.25 -12.54
CA ILE A 288 -2.61 -5.93 -12.99
C ILE A 288 -3.24 -5.13 -14.14
N ALA A 289 -3.45 -3.82 -13.97
CA ALA A 289 -4.09 -3.02 -15.00
C ALA A 289 -3.32 -3.04 -16.33
N ALA A 290 -1.99 -2.98 -16.27
CA ALA A 290 -1.15 -3.10 -17.45
C ALA A 290 -1.26 -4.48 -18.14
N LEU A 291 -1.32 -5.57 -17.38
CA LEU A 291 -1.43 -6.94 -17.90
C LEU A 291 -2.83 -7.24 -18.44
N GLU A 292 -3.87 -6.80 -17.75
CA GLU A 292 -5.26 -6.99 -18.16
C GLU A 292 -5.63 -6.17 -19.39
N LEU A 293 -5.01 -5.00 -19.58
CA LEU A 293 -5.15 -4.25 -20.82
C LEU A 293 -4.61 -5.05 -22.03
N GLN A 294 -3.62 -5.92 -21.80
CA GLN A 294 -3.04 -6.75 -22.86
C GLN A 294 -3.88 -7.99 -23.18
N SER A 295 -4.79 -8.40 -22.30
CA SER A 295 -5.71 -9.51 -22.53
C SER A 295 -7.13 -9.06 -22.87
N LEU A 296 -7.37 -7.75 -22.90
CA LEU A 296 -8.69 -7.17 -23.11
C LEU A 296 -9.36 -7.69 -24.39
N ASN A 297 -10.64 -8.09 -24.26
CA ASN A 297 -11.45 -8.70 -25.31
C ASN A 297 -10.94 -10.08 -25.80
N THR A 298 -10.15 -10.77 -24.98
CA THR A 298 -9.77 -12.17 -25.19
C THR A 298 -10.28 -13.02 -24.03
N ARG A 299 -10.27 -14.34 -24.17
CA ARG A 299 -10.58 -15.25 -23.05
C ARG A 299 -9.59 -15.23 -21.88
N PHE A 300 -8.44 -14.57 -22.05
CA PHE A 300 -7.41 -14.49 -21.00
C PHE A 300 -7.65 -13.34 -20.01
N GLN A 301 -8.59 -12.44 -20.28
CA GLN A 301 -8.91 -11.35 -19.36
C GLN A 301 -9.55 -11.85 -18.07
N ALA A 302 -9.42 -11.06 -17.01
CA ALA A 302 -10.05 -11.32 -15.73
C ALA A 302 -11.58 -11.48 -15.88
N ASN A 303 -12.12 -12.46 -15.16
CA ASN A 303 -13.56 -12.64 -15.03
C ASN A 303 -14.19 -11.51 -14.19
N GLU A 304 -15.51 -11.50 -14.06
CA GLU A 304 -16.22 -10.50 -13.27
C GLU A 304 -15.73 -10.38 -11.82
N THR A 305 -15.45 -11.51 -11.15
CA THR A 305 -14.92 -11.52 -9.78
C THR A 305 -13.60 -10.77 -9.70
N GLY A 306 -12.62 -11.08 -10.55
CA GLY A 306 -11.31 -10.42 -10.53
C GLY A 306 -11.40 -8.92 -10.85
N ARG A 307 -12.28 -8.54 -11.79
CA ARG A 307 -12.56 -7.12 -12.12
C ARG A 307 -13.16 -6.37 -10.93
N ASN A 308 -14.08 -7.00 -10.21
CA ASN A 308 -14.68 -6.44 -9.01
C ASN A 308 -13.67 -6.32 -7.86
N VAL A 309 -12.73 -7.26 -7.71
CA VAL A 309 -11.66 -7.17 -6.71
C VAL A 309 -10.72 -6.01 -7.00
N LEU A 310 -10.34 -5.79 -8.26
CA LEU A 310 -9.54 -4.61 -8.62
C LEU A 310 -10.30 -3.30 -8.37
N GLY A 311 -11.60 -3.26 -8.71
CA GLY A 311 -12.47 -2.12 -8.38
C GLY A 311 -12.55 -1.85 -6.87
N LEU A 312 -12.74 -2.90 -6.06
CA LEU A 312 -12.77 -2.82 -4.60
C LEU A 312 -11.46 -2.24 -4.05
N LEU A 313 -10.32 -2.71 -4.55
CA LEU A 313 -9.01 -2.19 -4.17
C LEU A 313 -8.87 -0.69 -4.51
N LEU A 314 -9.23 -0.26 -5.71
CA LEU A 314 -9.12 1.15 -6.11
C LEU A 314 -10.07 2.04 -5.30
N GLY A 315 -11.31 1.58 -5.07
CA GLY A 315 -12.28 2.28 -4.24
C GLY A 315 -11.87 2.37 -2.76
N GLY A 316 -11.16 1.39 -2.23
CA GLY A 316 -10.51 1.48 -0.91
C GLY A 316 -9.31 2.43 -0.90
N THR A 317 -8.45 2.31 -1.92
CA THR A 317 -7.22 3.10 -2.08
C THR A 317 -7.50 4.61 -2.16
N GLN A 318 -8.58 5.04 -2.81
CA GLN A 318 -8.94 6.46 -2.90
C GLN A 318 -9.15 7.12 -1.53
N TRP A 319 -9.67 6.36 -0.54
CA TRP A 319 -9.84 6.86 0.83
C TRP A 319 -8.53 7.06 1.57
N MET A 320 -7.42 6.52 1.06
CA MET A 320 -6.08 6.63 1.65
C MET A 320 -5.21 7.67 0.94
N ILE A 321 -5.82 8.48 0.06
CA ILE A 321 -5.16 9.55 -0.67
C ILE A 321 -5.66 10.90 -0.17
N TYR A 322 -4.76 11.81 0.17
CA TYR A 322 -5.07 13.22 0.38
C TYR A 322 -4.43 14.06 -0.74
N SER A 323 -4.74 15.34 -0.77
CA SER A 323 -4.22 16.27 -1.76
C SER A 323 -3.57 17.47 -1.08
N ASP A 324 -2.53 18.01 -1.70
CA ASP A 324 -2.03 19.36 -1.41
C ASP A 324 -2.30 20.24 -2.64
N PRO A 325 -3.35 21.09 -2.59
CA PRO A 325 -3.66 22.03 -3.67
C PRO A 325 -2.53 23.03 -3.95
N GLY A 326 -1.73 23.39 -2.94
CA GLY A 326 -0.56 24.26 -3.09
C GLY A 326 0.54 23.61 -3.94
N ARG A 327 0.73 22.29 -3.81
CA ARG A 327 1.63 21.50 -4.66
C ARG A 327 0.97 20.94 -5.92
N LYS A 328 -0.35 21.07 -6.08
CA LYS A 328 -1.14 20.53 -7.20
C LYS A 328 -0.97 19.01 -7.36
N LYS A 329 -0.86 18.30 -6.24
CA LYS A 329 -0.52 16.87 -6.22
C LYS A 329 -1.34 16.10 -5.19
N HIS A 330 -1.54 14.82 -5.49
CA HIS A 330 -2.10 13.83 -4.59
C HIS A 330 -0.99 13.07 -3.87
N PHE A 331 -1.22 12.76 -2.60
CA PHE A 331 -0.29 12.09 -1.71
C PHE A 331 -0.94 10.91 -1.00
N TRP A 332 -0.13 9.92 -0.67
CA TRP A 332 -0.53 8.83 0.20
C TRP A 332 -0.57 9.30 1.64
N ASP A 333 -1.61 8.93 2.37
CA ASP A 333 -1.57 8.95 3.82
C ASP A 333 -0.36 8.17 4.34
N TYR A 334 0.34 8.70 5.34
CA TYR A 334 1.63 8.15 5.75
C TYR A 334 1.52 6.76 6.39
N THR A 335 0.36 6.41 6.93
CA THR A 335 0.08 5.05 7.44
C THR A 335 0.14 3.98 6.36
N VAL A 336 -0.19 4.32 5.11
CA VAL A 336 -0.32 3.32 4.02
C VAL A 336 0.94 3.20 3.16
N ILE A 337 2.03 3.85 3.59
CA ILE A 337 3.38 3.77 3.00
C ILE A 337 4.44 3.39 4.05
N PRO A 338 4.25 2.32 4.84
CA PRO A 338 5.01 1.99 6.06
C PRO A 338 6.46 2.47 6.13
N ARG A 339 7.45 1.68 5.66
CA ARG A 339 8.85 2.13 5.70
C ARG A 339 9.16 3.30 4.76
N PHE A 340 8.30 3.56 3.77
CA PHE A 340 8.53 4.62 2.80
C PHE A 340 8.33 6.02 3.38
N ILE A 341 7.78 6.12 4.58
CA ILE A 341 7.78 7.34 5.39
C ILE A 341 9.21 7.90 5.59
N SER A 342 10.24 7.04 5.52
CA SER A 342 11.64 7.43 5.72
C SER A 342 12.32 8.05 4.49
N PHE A 343 11.57 8.39 3.44
CA PHE A 343 12.09 9.06 2.26
C PHE A 343 11.66 10.52 2.22
N ALA A 344 12.58 11.38 1.79
CA ALA A 344 12.26 12.76 1.48
C ALA A 344 11.36 12.82 0.24
N LEU A 345 10.52 13.84 0.12
CA LEU A 345 9.72 14.09 -1.08
C LEU A 345 10.61 14.19 -2.33
N ALA A 346 11.82 14.73 -2.20
CA ALA A 346 12.79 14.85 -3.28
C ALA A 346 13.31 13.51 -3.83
N ASP A 347 13.16 12.41 -3.09
CA ASP A 347 13.64 11.09 -3.53
C ASP A 347 12.69 10.42 -4.54
N ASN A 348 11.55 11.05 -4.85
CA ASN A 348 10.53 10.53 -5.76
C ASN A 348 10.09 9.09 -5.44
N GLN A 349 10.02 8.78 -4.14
CA GLN A 349 9.47 7.53 -3.62
C GLN A 349 8.00 7.71 -3.20
N ALA A 350 7.38 6.71 -2.57
CA ALA A 350 5.97 6.79 -2.20
C ALA A 350 5.62 7.99 -1.30
N SER A 351 6.55 8.51 -0.48
CA SER A 351 6.33 9.74 0.28
C SER A 351 6.09 10.97 -0.62
N SER A 352 6.63 10.99 -1.84
CA SER A 352 6.54 12.10 -2.80
C SER A 352 5.18 12.25 -3.49
N GLY A 353 4.30 11.27 -3.31
CA GLY A 353 2.93 11.29 -3.80
C GLY A 353 2.55 10.05 -4.62
N VAL A 354 1.34 10.08 -5.21
CA VAL A 354 0.76 8.91 -5.91
C VAL A 354 1.30 8.68 -7.33
N GLY A 355 2.17 9.57 -7.84
CA GLY A 355 2.76 9.44 -9.18
C GLY A 355 1.82 9.75 -10.35
N GLY A 356 0.58 10.21 -10.08
CA GLY A 356 -0.48 10.42 -11.07
C GLY A 356 -1.37 9.19 -11.27
N VAL A 357 -2.52 9.35 -11.93
CA VAL A 357 -3.41 8.23 -12.25
C VAL A 357 -2.90 7.51 -13.50
N ASP A 358 -2.65 6.20 -13.38
CA ASP A 358 -2.30 5.39 -14.54
C ASP A 358 -3.45 5.41 -15.57
N LYS A 359 -3.13 5.78 -16.82
CA LYS A 359 -4.05 5.77 -17.97
C LYS A 359 -4.71 4.41 -18.19
N ASN A 360 -4.05 3.32 -17.78
CA ASN A 360 -4.58 1.96 -17.92
C ASN A 360 -5.89 1.78 -17.14
N TYR A 361 -6.04 2.43 -15.99
CA TYR A 361 -7.28 2.39 -15.21
C TYR A 361 -8.46 2.99 -15.96
N ARG A 362 -8.25 4.06 -16.74
CA ARG A 362 -9.32 4.64 -17.55
C ARG A 362 -9.80 3.66 -18.60
N ILE A 363 -8.86 3.12 -19.37
CA ILE A 363 -9.16 2.24 -20.50
C ILE A 363 -9.86 0.97 -20.01
N LEU A 364 -9.35 0.35 -18.94
CA LEU A 364 -9.96 -0.81 -18.35
C LEU A 364 -11.31 -0.50 -17.69
N GLY A 365 -11.41 0.60 -16.95
CA GLY A 365 -12.64 1.02 -16.29
C GLY A 365 -13.79 1.16 -17.29
N ASP A 366 -13.52 1.81 -18.42
CA ASP A 366 -14.50 1.97 -19.51
C ASP A 366 -14.79 0.64 -20.22
N SER A 367 -13.76 -0.14 -20.55
CA SER A 367 -13.92 -1.39 -21.29
C SER A 367 -14.63 -2.48 -20.48
N TRP A 368 -14.42 -2.49 -19.17
CA TRP A 368 -15.08 -3.42 -18.25
C TRP A 368 -16.38 -2.88 -17.68
N ASN A 369 -16.70 -1.61 -17.90
CA ASN A 369 -17.78 -0.89 -17.24
C ASN A 369 -17.69 -1.03 -15.70
N GLN A 370 -16.49 -0.84 -15.14
CA GLN A 370 -16.19 -1.01 -13.72
C GLN A 370 -16.31 0.33 -12.99
N THR A 371 -17.37 0.48 -12.20
CA THR A 371 -17.77 1.76 -11.57
C THR A 371 -16.70 2.39 -10.68
N GLU A 372 -16.07 1.61 -9.81
CA GLU A 372 -15.09 2.13 -8.84
C GLU A 372 -13.80 2.57 -9.53
N MET A 373 -13.38 1.86 -10.58
CA MET A 373 -12.23 2.23 -11.39
C MET A 373 -12.48 3.51 -12.20
N GLN A 374 -13.66 3.64 -12.82
CA GLN A 374 -14.06 4.86 -13.51
C GLN A 374 -14.13 6.05 -12.55
N ARG A 375 -14.68 5.84 -11.34
CA ARG A 375 -14.72 6.83 -10.27
C ARG A 375 -13.30 7.25 -9.85
N PHE A 376 -12.43 6.30 -9.57
CA PHE A 376 -11.04 6.53 -9.16
C PHE A 376 -10.32 7.45 -10.16
N VAL A 377 -10.46 7.16 -11.46
CA VAL A 377 -9.86 7.98 -12.53
C VAL A 377 -10.47 9.38 -12.58
N ARG A 378 -11.80 9.47 -12.64
CA ARG A 378 -12.53 10.75 -12.73
C ARG A 378 -12.16 11.69 -11.58
N ASP A 379 -12.00 11.13 -10.39
CA ASP A 379 -11.81 11.88 -9.15
C ASP A 379 -10.36 12.33 -8.93
N LEU A 380 -9.36 11.60 -9.44
CA LEU A 380 -7.92 11.83 -9.19
C LEU A 380 -7.12 12.35 -10.38
N GLU A 381 -7.68 12.33 -11.59
CA GLU A 381 -7.00 12.90 -12.76
C GLU A 381 -6.96 14.44 -12.76
N PRO A 382 -8.03 15.17 -12.36
CA PRO A 382 -7.98 16.61 -12.31
C PRO A 382 -6.94 17.12 -11.30
N VAL A 383 -6.37 18.29 -11.57
CA VAL A 383 -5.50 18.97 -10.60
C VAL A 383 -6.29 19.25 -9.32
N PRO A 384 -5.84 18.81 -8.14
CA PRO A 384 -6.62 18.97 -6.92
C PRO A 384 -6.78 20.43 -6.51
N THR A 385 -8.00 20.79 -6.10
CA THR A 385 -8.35 22.13 -5.60
C THR A 385 -8.75 22.13 -4.13
N SER A 386 -8.87 20.96 -3.50
CA SER A 386 -9.14 20.79 -2.06
C SER A 386 -8.23 19.70 -1.51
N VAL A 387 -8.19 19.55 -0.18
CA VAL A 387 -7.42 18.47 0.47
C VAL A 387 -7.97 17.07 0.16
N ASN A 388 -9.23 16.98 -0.30
CA ASN A 388 -9.84 15.72 -0.67
C ASN A 388 -9.38 15.18 -2.02
N ALA A 389 -9.37 13.85 -2.11
CA ALA A 389 -9.07 13.07 -3.29
C ALA A 389 -10.38 12.74 -4.03
N GLY A 390 -10.97 13.76 -4.67
CA GLY A 390 -12.33 13.71 -5.20
C GLY A 390 -13.41 14.05 -4.18
N PRO A 391 -14.70 13.83 -4.48
CA PRO A 391 -15.82 14.17 -3.60
C PRO A 391 -16.06 13.10 -2.53
N LEU A 392 -15.02 12.71 -1.79
CA LEU A 392 -15.11 11.75 -0.69
C LEU A 392 -15.38 12.49 0.63
N VAL A 393 -16.58 12.33 1.16
CA VAL A 393 -16.99 12.80 2.49
C VAL A 393 -17.59 11.61 3.23
N GLY A 394 -17.26 11.45 4.51
CA GLY A 394 -17.77 10.37 5.34
C GLY A 394 -16.75 9.80 6.31
N ASN A 395 -17.15 8.79 7.07
CA ASN A 395 -16.27 7.98 7.90
C ASN A 395 -16.18 6.56 7.34
N ARG A 396 -14.98 5.97 7.33
CA ARG A 396 -14.74 4.61 6.88
C ARG A 396 -13.72 3.90 7.77
N MET A 397 -14.15 2.79 8.38
CA MET A 397 -13.29 1.83 9.07
C MET A 397 -12.79 0.77 8.08
N PHE A 398 -11.47 0.63 7.98
CA PHE A 398 -10.77 -0.47 7.36
C PHE A 398 -10.41 -1.49 8.45
N TRP A 399 -11.40 -2.32 8.81
CA TRP A 399 -11.32 -3.24 9.96
C TRP A 399 -10.23 -4.30 9.79
N SER A 400 -9.91 -4.71 8.54
CA SER A 400 -8.80 -5.62 8.31
C SER A 400 -7.45 -4.98 8.60
N SER A 401 -7.38 -3.65 8.64
CA SER A 401 -6.14 -2.88 8.75
C SER A 401 -5.97 -2.11 10.06
N ASP A 402 -6.93 -2.21 11.00
CA ASP A 402 -6.97 -1.38 12.21
C ASP A 402 -6.81 0.12 11.88
N TYR A 403 -7.48 0.59 10.82
CA TYR A 403 -7.29 1.92 10.26
C TYR A 403 -8.64 2.59 9.96
N MET A 404 -8.80 3.85 10.35
CA MET A 404 -10.01 4.63 10.09
C MET A 404 -9.68 5.92 9.36
N VAL A 405 -10.55 6.32 8.44
CA VAL A 405 -10.50 7.61 7.75
C VAL A 405 -11.82 8.34 7.96
N HIS A 406 -11.74 9.57 8.43
CA HIS A 406 -12.86 10.51 8.53
C HIS A 406 -12.60 11.70 7.61
N ARG A 407 -13.57 12.05 6.76
CA ARG A 407 -13.48 13.09 5.76
C ARG A 407 -14.69 14.01 5.87
N THR A 408 -14.41 15.30 5.82
CA THR A 408 -15.39 16.37 5.62
C THR A 408 -15.07 17.08 4.31
N GLU A 409 -15.82 18.11 3.93
CA GLU A 409 -15.47 18.90 2.74
C GLU A 409 -14.11 19.59 2.88
N ASP A 410 -13.74 19.96 4.11
CA ASP A 410 -12.57 20.79 4.41
C ASP A 410 -11.37 20.00 4.94
N THR A 411 -11.59 18.83 5.55
CA THR A 411 -10.54 18.11 6.26
C THR A 411 -10.58 16.60 6.09
N ILE A 412 -9.42 15.99 6.26
CA ILE A 412 -9.25 14.54 6.40
C ILE A 412 -8.58 14.27 7.74
N THR A 413 -9.07 13.28 8.46
CA THR A 413 -8.39 12.71 9.63
C THR A 413 -8.24 11.22 9.44
N THR A 414 -7.01 10.72 9.54
CA THR A 414 -6.71 9.30 9.50
C THR A 414 -6.29 8.86 10.90
N LEU A 415 -6.58 7.60 11.24
CA LEU A 415 -6.30 7.03 12.54
C LEU A 415 -5.81 5.60 12.37
N LYS A 416 -4.59 5.31 12.84
CA LYS A 416 -4.00 3.98 12.86
C LYS A 416 -3.98 3.42 14.28
N LEU A 417 -4.56 2.24 14.43
CA LEU A 417 -4.58 1.43 15.65
C LEU A 417 -3.72 0.17 15.45
N ILE A 418 -3.55 -0.58 16.54
CA ILE A 418 -2.89 -1.88 16.55
C ILE A 418 -3.73 -2.90 17.33
N SER A 419 -3.83 -4.12 16.81
CA SER A 419 -4.42 -5.28 17.48
C SER A 419 -3.53 -6.51 17.34
N ASN A 420 -3.94 -7.63 17.93
CA ASN A 420 -3.39 -8.96 17.70
C ASN A 420 -3.63 -9.52 16.29
N ARG A 421 -4.06 -8.70 15.32
CA ARG A 421 -4.24 -9.03 13.91
C ARG A 421 -3.30 -8.23 12.99
N THR A 422 -2.68 -7.17 13.52
CA THR A 422 -1.82 -6.25 12.76
C THR A 422 -0.48 -6.02 13.47
N LYS A 423 0.41 -5.31 12.77
CA LYS A 423 1.75 -4.98 13.23
C LYS A 423 1.89 -3.49 13.51
N SER A 424 2.84 -3.16 14.39
CA SER A 424 3.25 -1.78 14.72
C SER A 424 3.69 -0.98 13.49
N SER A 425 4.68 -1.50 12.76
CA SER A 425 5.23 -0.97 11.51
C SER A 425 6.25 -1.97 10.97
N GLU A 426 7.04 -1.62 9.97
CA GLU A 426 8.16 -2.43 9.47
C GLU A 426 9.48 -1.65 9.49
N CYS A 427 10.58 -2.37 9.70
CA CYS A 427 11.90 -1.93 9.29
C CYS A 427 12.53 -2.99 8.39
N THR A 428 12.78 -2.64 7.13
CA THR A 428 13.42 -3.52 6.14
C THR A 428 14.30 -2.68 5.24
N ASN A 429 15.41 -3.23 4.74
CA ASN A 429 16.42 -2.49 3.96
C ASN A 429 16.91 -1.23 4.69
N THR A 430 17.10 -1.32 6.02
CA THR A 430 17.51 -0.21 6.90
C THR A 430 16.60 1.02 6.85
N GLN A 431 15.35 0.88 6.41
CA GLN A 431 14.36 1.95 6.32
C GLN A 431 13.41 1.88 7.51
N ASN A 432 13.09 3.04 8.09
CA ASN A 432 12.18 3.24 9.21
C ASN A 432 12.57 2.54 10.54
N PRO A 433 13.82 2.68 11.03
CA PRO A 433 14.27 2.02 12.24
C PRO A 433 13.61 2.52 13.53
N TYR A 434 12.89 3.65 13.50
CA TYR A 434 12.27 4.27 14.67
C TYR A 434 10.74 4.20 14.65
N GLY A 435 10.16 3.52 13.65
CA GLY A 435 8.72 3.51 13.37
C GLY A 435 7.84 2.70 14.32
N PHE A 436 8.30 2.34 15.52
CA PHE A 436 7.57 1.49 16.45
C PHE A 436 6.21 2.08 16.83
N HIS A 437 6.17 3.35 17.23
CA HIS A 437 4.96 4.03 17.69
C HIS A 437 4.02 4.50 16.57
N LEU A 438 4.18 4.03 15.33
CA LEU A 438 3.35 4.43 14.18
C LEU A 438 1.94 3.81 14.16
N SER A 439 1.63 2.93 15.12
CA SER A 439 0.29 2.32 15.26
C SER A 439 -0.34 2.47 16.65
N ASP A 440 0.23 3.29 17.51
CA ASP A 440 -0.19 3.44 18.91
C ASP A 440 -1.36 4.44 19.07
N GLY A 441 -2.32 4.40 18.14
CA GLY A 441 -3.38 5.41 18.03
C GLY A 441 -2.93 6.66 17.29
N VAL A 442 -2.14 6.50 16.23
CA VAL A 442 -1.55 7.62 15.47
C VAL A 442 -2.61 8.28 14.60
N MET A 443 -2.68 9.61 14.67
CA MET A 443 -3.67 10.41 13.96
C MET A 443 -3.02 11.48 13.09
N TYR A 444 -3.28 11.47 11.78
CA TYR A 444 -2.90 12.58 10.90
C TYR A 444 -4.12 13.43 10.54
N GLN A 445 -3.97 14.75 10.60
CA GLN A 445 -5.02 15.72 10.28
C GLN A 445 -4.58 16.63 9.14
N TYR A 446 -5.31 16.56 8.02
CA TYR A 446 -5.03 17.34 6.82
C TYR A 446 -6.14 18.36 6.60
N SER A 447 -5.79 19.65 6.58
CA SER A 447 -6.67 20.74 6.15
C SER A 447 -6.14 21.42 4.88
N THR A 448 -4.82 21.42 4.72
CA THR A 448 -4.11 21.97 3.57
C THR A 448 -3.38 20.89 2.76
N GLY A 449 -3.11 19.74 3.38
CA GLY A 449 -2.30 18.66 2.83
C GLY A 449 -0.81 18.80 3.17
N ALA A 450 -0.37 19.98 3.61
CA ALA A 450 1.04 20.27 3.83
C ALA A 450 1.55 19.95 5.25
N GLU A 451 0.68 19.55 6.17
CA GLU A 451 0.94 19.51 7.62
C GLU A 451 2.12 18.63 8.03
N TYR A 452 2.40 17.56 7.27
CA TYR A 452 3.37 16.52 7.64
C TYR A 452 4.45 16.27 6.58
N HIS A 453 4.60 17.17 5.61
CA HIS A 453 5.58 17.01 4.54
C HIS A 453 7.03 17.13 5.05
N ASP A 454 7.89 16.20 4.64
CA ASP A 454 9.34 16.17 4.92
C ASP A 454 9.78 16.32 6.40
N MET A 455 8.87 16.17 7.36
CA MET A 455 9.20 16.27 8.79
C MET A 455 9.80 14.98 9.39
N TRP A 456 9.81 13.87 8.65
CA TRP A 456 10.12 12.55 9.23
C TRP A 456 11.56 12.42 9.72
N ALA A 457 12.49 13.19 9.16
CA ALA A 457 13.86 13.26 9.66
C ALA A 457 13.97 14.02 10.99
N THR A 458 13.02 14.92 11.29
CA THR A 458 13.10 15.88 12.40
C THR A 458 12.09 15.59 13.53
N ILE A 459 11.15 14.68 13.30
CA ILE A 459 10.16 14.25 14.28
C ILE A 459 10.81 13.57 15.50
N ASP A 460 10.24 13.81 16.68
CA ASP A 460 10.44 12.94 17.83
C ASP A 460 9.53 11.71 17.73
N TRP A 461 10.14 10.56 17.45
CA TRP A 461 9.47 9.28 17.22
C TRP A 461 8.78 8.70 18.49
N ASN A 462 9.05 9.23 19.68
CA ASN A 462 8.29 8.88 20.90
C ASN A 462 6.97 9.65 21.03
N LEU A 463 6.78 10.70 20.22
CA LEU A 463 5.68 11.65 20.33
C LEU A 463 4.86 11.72 19.04
N THR A 464 4.58 10.56 18.43
CA THR A 464 3.79 10.47 17.20
C THR A 464 2.41 11.12 17.39
N PRO A 465 1.87 11.84 16.38
CA PRO A 465 0.59 12.55 16.52
C PRO A 465 -0.55 11.65 17.00
N GLY A 466 -1.32 12.07 18.01
CA GLY A 466 -2.48 11.33 18.53
C GLY A 466 -2.19 10.20 19.53
N SER A 467 -0.94 9.71 19.59
CA SER A 467 -0.58 8.55 20.41
C SER A 467 -0.62 8.83 21.91
N THR A 468 -0.50 7.78 22.72
CA THR A 468 -0.24 7.90 24.17
C THR A 468 0.94 7.01 24.49
N THR A 469 2.00 7.58 25.08
CA THR A 469 3.31 6.92 25.21
C THR A 469 3.92 7.17 26.58
N ASP A 470 4.62 6.16 27.11
CA ASP A 470 5.62 6.35 28.15
C ASP A 470 6.96 6.74 27.50
N TYR A 471 7.28 8.03 27.58
CA TYR A 471 8.28 8.66 26.73
C TYR A 471 9.67 8.06 26.90
N ASN A 472 10.25 7.61 25.78
CA ASN A 472 11.60 7.03 25.71
C ASN A 472 11.77 5.75 26.57
N ALA A 473 10.67 5.12 27.00
CA ALA A 473 10.71 3.84 27.71
C ALA A 473 10.91 2.65 26.75
N THR A 474 10.46 2.78 25.50
CA THR A 474 10.65 1.77 24.46
C THR A 474 11.85 2.10 23.60
N VAL A 475 12.74 1.12 23.40
CA VAL A 475 13.92 1.30 22.56
C VAL A 475 13.50 1.33 21.08
N LEU A 476 13.82 2.43 20.41
CA LEU A 476 13.53 2.62 18.99
C LEU A 476 14.74 2.20 18.15
N GLU A 477 14.65 1.01 17.54
CA GLU A 477 15.65 0.49 16.60
C GLU A 477 15.02 -0.50 15.62
N CYS A 478 15.71 -0.79 14.51
CA CYS A 478 15.16 -1.61 13.43
C CYS A 478 14.72 -3.02 13.88
N SER A 479 15.51 -3.67 14.74
CA SER A 479 15.22 -4.98 15.37
C SER A 479 13.98 -4.98 16.26
N LYS A 480 13.50 -3.78 16.63
CA LYS A 480 12.39 -3.52 17.53
C LYS A 480 11.25 -2.77 16.83
N THR A 481 11.32 -2.50 15.54
CA THR A 481 10.24 -1.76 14.86
C THR A 481 9.04 -2.65 14.57
N GLU A 482 9.29 -3.88 14.12
CA GLU A 482 8.24 -4.78 13.60
C GLU A 482 7.82 -5.80 14.67
N VAL A 483 6.67 -5.55 15.30
CA VAL A 483 6.05 -6.48 16.26
C VAL A 483 4.54 -6.58 16.06
N LEU A 484 3.98 -7.71 16.47
CA LEU A 484 2.54 -7.93 16.51
C LEU A 484 1.93 -7.21 17.72
N GLY A 485 0.72 -6.67 17.57
CA GLY A 485 -0.05 -6.22 18.73
C GLY A 485 -0.46 -7.39 19.64
N ILE A 486 -0.84 -7.08 20.87
CA ILE A 486 -1.25 -8.10 21.87
C ILE A 486 -2.77 -8.10 22.08
N GLU A 487 -3.38 -6.93 22.16
CA GLU A 487 -4.80 -6.78 22.49
C GLU A 487 -5.68 -7.05 21.26
N ALA A 488 -6.79 -7.78 21.45
CA ALA A 488 -7.76 -8.02 20.37
C ALA A 488 -8.67 -6.80 20.13
N TYR A 489 -9.00 -6.04 21.19
CA TYR A 489 -9.92 -4.91 21.10
C TYR A 489 -9.23 -3.69 20.48
N ALA A 490 -9.23 -3.62 19.15
CA ALA A 490 -8.92 -2.41 18.41
C ALA A 490 -9.74 -2.39 17.12
N GLY A 491 -10.39 -1.27 16.82
CA GLY A 491 -11.25 -1.17 15.66
C GLY A 491 -12.27 -0.05 15.81
N GLY A 492 -13.37 -0.14 15.06
CA GLY A 492 -14.39 0.90 15.10
C GLY A 492 -15.60 0.62 14.24
N ILE A 493 -16.56 1.55 14.31
CA ILE A 493 -17.79 1.55 13.55
C ILE A 493 -17.92 2.86 12.78
N SER A 494 -18.34 2.77 11.52
CA SER A 494 -18.70 3.90 10.67
C SER A 494 -20.22 3.95 10.48
N ALA A 495 -20.80 5.14 10.58
CA ALA A 495 -22.23 5.38 10.44
C ALA A 495 -22.49 6.58 9.53
N GLY A 496 -22.13 6.45 8.24
CA GLY A 496 -22.21 7.52 7.26
C GLY A 496 -21.08 8.53 7.45
N ASP A 497 -21.40 9.73 7.91
CA ASP A 497 -20.47 10.82 8.18
C ASP A 497 -19.82 10.79 9.56
N VAL A 498 -20.37 10.01 10.49
CA VAL A 498 -19.85 9.87 11.86
C VAL A 498 -19.24 8.50 12.11
N GLY A 499 -18.41 8.38 13.15
CA GLY A 499 -17.80 7.10 13.51
C GLY A 499 -17.20 7.08 14.90
N VAL A 500 -16.94 5.88 15.40
CA VAL A 500 -16.23 5.64 16.67
C VAL A 500 -15.13 4.64 16.42
N ALA A 501 -13.92 4.98 16.84
CA ALA A 501 -12.79 4.07 16.92
C ALA A 501 -12.37 3.90 18.37
N ALA A 502 -11.84 2.73 18.73
CA ALA A 502 -11.40 2.45 20.08
C ALA A 502 -10.30 1.40 20.09
N MET A 503 -9.38 1.50 21.05
CA MET A 503 -8.26 0.59 21.21
C MET A 503 -7.95 0.37 22.70
N LYS A 504 -7.83 -0.90 23.08
CA LYS A 504 -7.02 -1.31 24.22
C LYS A 504 -5.59 -1.49 23.71
N TYR A 505 -4.64 -0.85 24.37
CA TYR A 505 -3.25 -0.97 24.01
C TYR A 505 -2.48 -1.60 25.17
N LEU A 506 -1.64 -2.57 24.85
CA LEU A 506 -0.56 -3.06 25.69
C LEU A 506 0.71 -3.00 24.84
N ASN A 507 1.73 -2.30 25.34
CA ASN A 507 3.00 -2.14 24.63
C ASN A 507 3.56 -3.52 24.29
N PRO A 508 3.64 -3.90 22.99
CA PRO A 508 3.98 -5.26 22.60
C PRO A 508 5.43 -5.66 22.92
N GLN A 509 6.31 -4.70 23.22
CA GLN A 509 7.71 -4.96 23.53
C GLN A 509 8.00 -5.02 25.01
N THR A 510 7.56 -4.00 25.73
CA THR A 510 7.88 -3.87 27.16
C THR A 510 6.84 -4.60 28.00
N GLN A 511 5.59 -4.67 27.52
CA GLN A 511 4.42 -5.11 28.28
C GLN A 511 4.27 -4.40 29.64
N GLN A 512 4.91 -3.23 29.80
CA GLN A 512 4.87 -2.43 31.01
C GLN A 512 3.92 -1.24 30.88
N PHE A 513 3.42 -0.95 29.68
CA PHE A 513 2.61 0.23 29.41
C PHE A 513 1.31 -0.14 28.71
N SER A 514 0.18 0.32 29.23
CA SER A 514 -1.15 0.05 28.65
C SER A 514 -2.08 1.22 28.84
N PHE A 515 -3.11 1.31 27.98
CA PHE A 515 -4.17 2.30 28.08
C PHE A 515 -5.44 1.86 27.35
N ARG A 516 -6.55 2.55 27.61
CA ARG A 516 -7.76 2.50 26.78
C ARG A 516 -8.00 3.87 26.18
N LYS A 517 -8.26 3.92 24.87
CA LYS A 517 -8.49 5.17 24.15
C LYS A 517 -9.61 5.01 23.13
N ALA A 518 -10.55 5.95 23.14
CA ALA A 518 -11.66 6.02 22.20
C ALA A 518 -11.67 7.38 21.49
N TRP A 519 -11.96 7.36 20.19
CA TRP A 519 -12.05 8.51 19.32
C TRP A 519 -13.46 8.55 18.72
N PHE A 520 -14.13 9.68 18.88
CA PHE A 520 -15.47 9.94 18.38
C PHE A 520 -15.38 10.99 17.29
N PHE A 521 -15.85 10.67 16.10
CA PHE A 521 -15.95 11.57 14.96
C PHE A 521 -17.43 11.96 14.82
N PHE A 522 -17.80 13.13 15.33
CA PHE A 522 -19.17 13.64 15.31
C PHE A 522 -19.43 14.54 14.11
N SER A 523 -20.70 14.91 13.94
CA SER A 523 -21.12 15.95 12.98
C SER A 523 -20.43 17.30 13.26
N ASP A 524 -20.56 18.23 12.31
CA ASP A 524 -19.91 19.56 12.33
C ASP A 524 -18.36 19.54 12.30
N ASN A 525 -17.76 18.42 11.88
CA ASN A 525 -16.30 18.25 11.85
C ASN A 525 -15.72 18.49 13.26
N VAL A 526 -16.20 17.72 14.24
CA VAL A 526 -15.73 17.76 15.62
C VAL A 526 -15.32 16.36 16.05
N GLN A 527 -14.16 16.27 16.67
CA GLN A 527 -13.66 15.02 17.21
C GLN A 527 -13.56 15.12 18.72
N HIS A 528 -13.80 14.01 19.40
CA HIS A 528 -13.67 13.91 20.84
C HIS A 528 -12.86 12.68 21.19
N VAL A 529 -11.95 12.80 22.15
CA VAL A 529 -11.03 11.72 22.52
C VAL A 529 -11.08 11.50 24.00
N LEU A 530 -11.31 10.25 24.38
CA LEU A 530 -11.36 9.79 25.76
C LEU A 530 -10.22 8.82 26.01
N VAL A 531 -9.41 9.08 27.03
CA VAL A 531 -8.32 8.20 27.49
C VAL A 531 -8.60 7.80 28.92
N ASN A 532 -8.42 6.53 29.27
CA ASN A 532 -8.50 6.06 30.65
C ASN A 532 -7.63 4.83 30.89
N GLY A 533 -7.50 4.46 32.17
CA GLY A 533 -6.92 3.18 32.55
C GLY A 533 -5.45 3.04 32.16
N ILE A 534 -4.72 4.16 32.11
CA ILE A 534 -3.29 4.13 31.82
C ILE A 534 -2.55 3.46 32.97
N VAL A 535 -1.68 2.51 32.62
CA VAL A 535 -0.75 1.85 33.54
C VAL A 535 0.64 1.95 32.93
N SER A 536 1.64 2.35 33.73
CA SER A 536 3.05 2.25 33.37
C SER A 536 3.84 1.63 34.51
N GLY A 537 4.61 0.58 34.22
CA GLY A 537 5.58 -0.03 35.13
C GLY A 537 6.96 0.63 35.09
N THR A 538 7.11 1.73 34.35
CA THR A 538 8.38 2.46 34.20
C THR A 538 8.37 3.77 34.98
N SER A 539 9.52 4.42 35.12
CA SER A 539 9.62 5.79 35.67
C SER A 539 9.54 6.87 34.60
N ALA A 540 9.25 6.50 33.35
CA ALA A 540 9.16 7.45 32.25
C ALA A 540 7.92 8.33 32.39
N PRO A 541 8.00 9.62 32.02
CA PRO A 541 6.82 10.47 31.95
C PRO A 541 5.87 9.98 30.86
N VAL A 542 4.57 10.04 31.13
CA VAL A 542 3.53 9.61 30.18
C VAL A 542 2.86 10.82 29.54
N TYR A 543 2.71 10.74 28.23
CA TYR A 543 2.07 11.79 27.42
C TYR A 543 0.93 11.23 26.58
N SER A 544 -0.14 12.00 26.44
CA SER A 544 -1.03 11.87 25.28
C SER A 544 -0.69 12.97 24.29
N ASN A 545 -0.17 12.60 23.13
CA ASN A 545 0.34 13.51 22.12
C ASN A 545 -0.81 14.06 21.30
N LEU A 546 -1.05 15.37 21.37
CA LEU A 546 -2.16 16.02 20.68
C LEU A 546 -1.87 16.12 19.18
N ASP A 547 -0.69 16.60 18.81
CA ASP A 547 -0.19 16.63 17.44
C ASP A 547 1.34 16.85 17.44
N GLN A 548 1.98 16.47 16.34
CA GLN A 548 3.36 16.84 16.02
C GLN A 548 3.46 17.03 14.50
N ARG A 549 3.61 18.28 14.07
CA ARG A 549 3.46 18.68 12.67
C ARG A 549 4.33 19.88 12.32
N LEU A 550 4.35 20.29 11.05
CA LEU A 550 4.96 21.56 10.66
C LEU A 550 4.23 22.73 11.33
N HIS A 551 5.02 23.65 11.91
CA HIS A 551 4.50 24.84 12.57
C HIS A 551 3.97 25.86 11.55
N LYS A 552 2.83 26.50 11.89
CA LYS A 552 2.25 27.55 11.06
C LYS A 552 1.36 28.48 11.87
N GLY A 553 1.75 29.76 11.93
CA GLY A 553 0.97 30.81 12.59
C GLY A 553 1.10 30.80 14.11
N ALA A 554 0.41 31.71 14.77
CA ALA A 554 0.44 31.84 16.22
C ALA A 554 -0.25 30.66 16.95
N ILE A 555 0.22 30.36 18.16
CA ILE A 555 -0.34 29.32 19.05
C ILE A 555 -1.00 30.03 20.23
N TYR A 556 -2.19 29.57 20.64
CA TYR A 556 -2.95 30.19 21.73
C TYR A 556 -3.24 29.19 22.86
N ILE A 557 -3.08 29.63 24.11
CA ILE A 557 -3.54 28.94 25.31
C ILE A 557 -4.28 29.95 26.19
N ASN A 558 -5.55 29.67 26.52
CA ASN A 558 -6.40 30.57 27.30
C ASN A 558 -6.46 32.01 26.74
N ASP A 559 -6.59 32.15 25.42
CA ASP A 559 -6.56 33.43 24.65
C ASP A 559 -5.20 34.14 24.57
N ASP A 560 -4.22 33.72 25.35
CA ASP A 560 -2.86 34.26 25.26
C ASP A 560 -2.11 33.59 24.11
N GLU A 561 -1.46 34.40 23.28
CA GLU A 561 -0.47 33.90 22.32
C GLU A 561 0.77 33.42 23.08
N VAL A 562 1.22 32.21 22.76
CA VAL A 562 2.26 31.50 23.52
C VAL A 562 3.31 30.87 22.61
N GLU A 563 4.50 30.65 23.17
CA GLU A 563 5.61 29.93 22.54
C GLU A 563 5.81 28.55 23.21
N SER A 564 6.99 27.94 23.06
CA SER A 564 7.36 26.70 23.76
C SER A 564 7.31 26.84 25.29
N GLY A 565 6.78 25.81 25.99
CA GLY A 565 6.75 25.82 27.44
C GLY A 565 5.93 24.71 28.08
N ASN A 566 5.93 24.71 29.42
CA ASN A 566 5.06 23.87 30.24
C ASN A 566 3.91 24.72 30.79
N TYR A 567 2.70 24.45 30.32
CA TYR A 567 1.50 25.19 30.69
C TYR A 567 0.69 24.39 31.69
N SER A 568 0.57 24.93 32.90
CA SER A 568 -0.21 24.30 33.98
C SER A 568 -1.66 24.78 33.94
N SER A 569 -2.59 23.90 34.30
CA SER A 569 -4.01 24.23 34.53
C SER A 569 -4.80 24.68 33.28
N VAL A 570 -4.40 24.25 32.08
CA VAL A 570 -5.22 24.39 30.86
C VAL A 570 -6.45 23.49 31.03
N ASN A 571 -7.56 24.09 31.47
CA ASN A 571 -8.73 23.36 31.95
C ASN A 571 -8.39 22.22 32.94
N ARG A 572 -7.54 22.52 33.95
CA ARG A 572 -7.00 21.58 34.97
C ARG A 572 -6.04 20.51 34.44
N THR A 573 -5.63 20.60 33.18
CA THR A 573 -4.66 19.69 32.54
C THR A 573 -3.31 20.38 32.37
N LYS A 574 -2.22 19.60 32.33
CA LYS A 574 -0.87 20.10 32.04
C LYS A 574 -0.55 19.86 30.57
N ILE A 575 -0.17 20.91 29.85
CA ILE A 575 0.24 20.85 28.44
C ILE A 575 1.73 21.11 28.35
N TRP A 576 2.44 20.20 27.69
CA TRP A 576 3.79 20.41 27.19
C TRP A 576 3.69 20.87 25.75
N LEU A 577 4.29 22.03 25.44
CA LEU A 577 4.32 22.62 24.12
C LEU A 577 5.77 22.83 23.69
N ASN A 578 6.09 22.41 22.49
CA ASN A 578 7.39 22.62 21.88
C ASN A 578 7.22 23.07 20.43
N GLU A 579 7.89 24.14 20.06
CA GLU A 579 7.90 24.67 18.71
C GLU A 579 9.32 25.09 18.29
N GLY A 580 9.48 25.40 17.00
CA GLY A 580 10.71 25.93 16.44
C GLY A 580 11.48 24.92 15.60
N ASN A 581 12.65 25.38 15.12
CA ASN A 581 13.48 24.63 14.20
C ASN A 581 14.04 23.34 14.83
N LYS A 582 13.80 22.22 14.14
CA LYS A 582 14.39 20.90 14.42
C LYS A 582 15.22 20.46 13.23
N THR A 583 16.40 19.89 13.50
CA THR A 583 17.31 19.41 12.46
C THR A 583 17.51 17.91 12.61
N GLY A 584 17.41 17.19 11.50
CA GLY A 584 17.58 15.75 11.44
C GLY A 584 18.21 15.29 10.14
N GLU A 585 18.64 14.03 10.10
CA GLU A 585 19.34 13.46 8.95
C GLU A 585 18.57 12.27 8.41
N TRP A 586 18.19 12.30 7.13
CA TRP A 586 17.44 11.22 6.49
C TRP A 586 18.15 9.87 6.53
N LYS A 587 19.49 9.86 6.46
CA LYS A 587 20.31 8.65 6.59
C LYS A 587 20.14 7.92 7.94
N ASN A 588 19.65 8.60 8.98
CA ASN A 588 19.43 7.98 10.30
C ASN A 588 18.13 7.18 10.31
N ILE A 589 17.20 7.48 9.41
CA ILE A 589 15.90 6.83 9.33
C ILE A 589 15.73 5.99 8.06
N GLY A 590 16.66 6.04 7.11
CA GLY A 590 16.53 5.29 5.87
C GLY A 590 17.71 5.45 4.91
N THR A 591 17.45 5.15 3.65
CA THR A 591 18.45 5.10 2.58
C THR A 591 18.50 6.36 1.72
N SER A 592 17.75 7.40 2.09
CA SER A 592 17.75 8.67 1.38
C SER A 592 19.13 9.33 1.47
N SER A 593 19.59 9.86 0.34
CA SER A 593 20.86 10.59 0.24
C SER A 593 20.68 12.12 0.37
N GLN A 594 19.48 12.59 0.69
CA GLN A 594 19.26 14.03 0.92
C GLN A 594 20.09 14.52 2.11
N PRO A 595 20.55 15.78 2.09
CA PRO A 595 21.31 16.35 3.20
C PRO A 595 20.48 16.43 4.49
N ALA A 596 21.14 16.81 5.59
CA ALA A 596 20.45 17.18 6.81
C ALA A 596 19.36 18.22 6.51
N TYR A 597 18.21 18.04 7.15
CA TYR A 597 17.01 18.82 6.87
C TYR A 597 16.55 19.50 8.15
N THR A 598 16.13 20.75 8.03
CA THR A 598 15.63 21.56 9.14
C THR A 598 14.19 21.96 8.84
N THR A 599 13.29 21.66 9.77
CA THR A 599 11.88 22.07 9.71
C THR A 599 11.51 22.87 10.94
N ASP A 600 10.65 23.86 10.76
CA ASP A 600 9.95 24.51 11.86
C ASP A 600 8.79 23.61 12.30
N MET A 601 8.86 23.08 13.52
CA MET A 601 7.96 22.05 14.03
C MET A 601 7.08 22.62 15.14
N PHE A 602 5.88 22.07 15.27
CA PHE A 602 4.97 22.24 16.40
C PHE A 602 4.70 20.86 17.01
N ALA A 603 4.77 20.75 18.33
CA ALA A 603 4.43 19.56 19.09
C ALA A 603 3.71 19.95 20.38
N ALA A 604 2.56 19.33 20.67
CA ALA A 604 1.84 19.56 21.90
C ALA A 604 1.37 18.23 22.50
N SER A 605 1.49 18.08 23.81
CA SER A 605 1.09 16.86 24.53
C SER A 605 0.47 17.17 25.89
N ILE A 606 -0.51 16.36 26.28
CA ILE A 606 -1.01 16.32 27.65
C ILE A 606 -0.02 15.52 28.49
N PHE A 607 0.48 16.12 29.57
CA PHE A 607 1.30 15.43 30.57
C PHE A 607 0.39 14.79 31.63
N HIS A 608 0.50 13.47 31.80
CA HIS A 608 -0.29 12.73 32.79
C HIS A 608 0.35 12.81 34.18
N ASP A 609 -0.47 13.03 35.21
CA ASP A 609 0.01 13.07 36.59
C ASP A 609 0.43 11.67 37.05
N PRO A 610 1.72 11.43 37.38
CA PRO A 610 2.18 10.11 37.81
C PRO A 610 1.49 9.60 39.07
N SER A 611 0.94 10.49 39.91
CA SER A 611 0.20 10.11 41.13
C SER A 611 -1.24 9.65 40.85
N ASN A 612 -1.77 9.92 39.65
CA ASN A 612 -3.11 9.55 39.22
C ASN A 612 -3.13 9.12 37.74
N LEU A 613 -2.17 8.27 37.35
CA LEU A 613 -1.96 7.92 35.95
C LEU A 613 -3.20 7.28 35.30
N GLY A 614 -3.91 6.42 36.04
CA GLY A 614 -5.12 5.75 35.55
C GLY A 614 -6.37 6.63 35.45
N GLY A 615 -6.29 7.88 35.91
CA GLY A 615 -7.40 8.83 35.87
C GLY A 615 -7.86 9.14 34.44
N PRO A 616 -9.17 9.35 34.21
CA PRO A 616 -9.67 9.66 32.88
C PRO A 616 -9.22 11.05 32.42
N ILE A 617 -8.85 11.16 31.14
CA ILE A 617 -8.53 12.40 30.43
C ILE A 617 -9.40 12.49 29.19
N GLU A 618 -9.78 13.71 28.84
CA GLU A 618 -10.56 14.01 27.65
C GLU A 618 -10.03 15.26 26.94
N TYR A 619 -10.20 15.30 25.62
CA TYR A 619 -10.00 16.50 24.83
C TYR A 619 -10.83 16.45 23.55
N SER A 620 -11.11 17.62 22.98
CA SER A 620 -11.85 17.76 21.73
C SER A 620 -10.98 18.46 20.70
N ILE A 621 -11.14 18.08 19.44
CA ILE A 621 -10.43 18.64 18.30
C ILE A 621 -11.48 19.30 17.39
N PHE A 622 -11.20 20.53 16.97
CA PHE A 622 -12.09 21.32 16.12
C PHE A 622 -11.35 21.71 14.83
N PRO A 623 -11.22 20.80 13.85
CA PRO A 623 -10.55 21.11 12.58
C PRO A 623 -11.25 22.23 11.79
N ALA A 624 -10.56 22.73 10.76
CA ALA A 624 -11.02 23.79 9.85
C ALA A 624 -11.39 25.13 10.53
N THR A 625 -10.66 25.53 11.56
CA THR A 625 -10.81 26.86 12.19
C THR A 625 -9.67 27.79 11.74
N GLY A 626 -10.00 28.89 11.06
CA GLY A 626 -9.01 29.78 10.44
C GLY A 626 -8.37 30.79 11.41
N SER A 627 -8.94 30.98 12.59
CA SER A 627 -8.47 31.91 13.62
C SER A 627 -8.86 31.44 15.03
N ASN A 628 -8.27 32.05 16.07
CA ASN A 628 -8.67 31.79 17.46
C ASN A 628 -10.15 32.13 17.71
N GLU A 629 -10.69 33.18 17.08
CA GLU A 629 -12.12 33.53 17.20
C GLU A 629 -13.04 32.51 16.51
N ASP A 630 -12.65 32.01 15.34
CA ASP A 630 -13.39 30.94 14.66
C ASP A 630 -13.40 29.66 15.51
N PHE A 631 -12.25 29.32 16.10
CA PHE A 631 -12.11 28.20 17.03
C PHE A 631 -13.04 28.37 18.23
N LYS A 632 -13.00 29.51 18.92
CA LYS A 632 -13.86 29.79 20.08
C LYS A 632 -15.34 29.74 19.73
N THR A 633 -15.72 30.31 18.58
CA THR A 633 -17.10 30.30 18.09
C THR A 633 -17.57 28.87 17.85
N LYS A 634 -16.76 28.07 17.14
CA LYS A 634 -17.06 26.66 16.88
C LYS A 634 -17.12 25.86 18.18
N ALA A 635 -16.09 25.92 19.01
CA ALA A 635 -16.03 25.22 20.29
C ALA A 635 -17.21 25.54 21.21
N THR A 636 -17.61 26.81 21.33
CA THR A 636 -18.76 27.21 22.16
C THR A 636 -20.07 26.59 21.66
N LYS A 637 -20.22 26.44 20.34
CA LYS A 637 -21.44 25.92 19.72
C LYS A 637 -21.48 24.38 19.70
N THR A 638 -20.36 23.73 19.41
CA THR A 638 -20.32 22.32 19.00
C THR A 638 -19.53 21.41 19.95
N THR A 639 -19.26 21.84 21.19
CA THR A 639 -18.56 21.00 22.18
C THR A 639 -19.36 19.73 22.52
N PRO A 640 -18.77 18.53 22.33
CA PRO A 640 -19.36 17.26 22.75
C PRO A 640 -19.39 17.14 24.28
N LYS A 641 -20.23 16.24 24.80
CA LYS A 641 -20.35 15.98 26.24
C LYS A 641 -20.03 14.53 26.55
N THR A 642 -19.04 14.31 27.41
CA THR A 642 -18.73 13.00 27.95
C THR A 642 -19.83 12.55 28.91
N ILE A 643 -20.28 11.31 28.70
CA ILE A 643 -21.27 10.64 29.55
C ILE A 643 -20.56 9.73 30.56
N ALA A 644 -19.56 8.99 30.10
CA ALA A 644 -18.77 8.08 30.91
C ALA A 644 -17.38 7.90 30.30
N ASN A 645 -16.36 7.74 31.15
CA ASN A 645 -15.00 7.41 30.73
C ASN A 645 -14.31 6.61 31.83
N ASP A 646 -14.58 5.31 31.86
CA ASP A 646 -14.07 4.41 32.88
C ASP A 646 -13.73 3.02 32.28
N GLY A 647 -13.43 2.04 33.16
CA GLY A 647 -13.08 0.69 32.74
C GLY A 647 -14.22 -0.13 32.15
N THR A 648 -15.47 0.34 32.24
CA THR A 648 -16.64 -0.29 31.64
C THR A 648 -16.90 0.29 30.25
N VAL A 649 -16.91 1.62 30.13
CA VAL A 649 -17.29 2.31 28.89
C VAL A 649 -16.64 3.69 28.76
N SER A 650 -16.27 4.03 27.54
CA SER A 650 -16.02 5.42 27.12
C SER A 650 -17.16 5.85 26.20
N ALA A 651 -17.93 6.86 26.58
CA ALA A 651 -19.12 7.29 25.87
C ALA A 651 -19.27 8.81 25.90
N ALA A 652 -19.67 9.37 24.77
CA ALA A 652 -19.94 10.80 24.61
C ALA A 652 -21.16 11.02 23.70
N VAL A 653 -21.77 12.19 23.84
CA VAL A 653 -22.78 12.71 22.91
C VAL A 653 -22.28 13.96 22.20
N ASP A 654 -22.81 14.19 21.01
CA ASP A 654 -22.64 15.45 20.31
C ASP A 654 -23.26 16.63 21.08
N SER A 655 -23.01 17.84 20.59
CA SER A 655 -23.45 19.07 21.26
C SER A 655 -24.98 19.18 21.38
N GLU A 656 -25.72 18.66 20.40
CA GLU A 656 -27.19 18.63 20.38
C GLU A 656 -27.79 17.51 21.24
N GLY A 657 -27.02 16.45 21.52
CA GLY A 657 -27.48 15.30 22.28
C GLY A 657 -28.30 14.30 21.46
N HIS A 658 -28.24 14.36 20.13
CA HIS A 658 -28.94 13.48 19.19
C HIS A 658 -28.05 12.34 18.69
N LEU A 659 -26.73 12.44 18.83
CA LEU A 659 -25.76 11.40 18.46
C LEU A 659 -24.99 10.97 19.70
N MET A 660 -24.97 9.67 19.96
CA MET A 660 -24.14 9.07 21.00
C MET A 660 -23.14 8.12 20.36
N GLY A 661 -21.88 8.23 20.75
CA GLY A 661 -20.87 7.21 20.51
C GLY A 661 -20.47 6.52 21.81
N ALA A 662 -20.17 5.22 21.74
CA ALA A 662 -19.67 4.45 22.87
C ALA A 662 -18.66 3.38 22.46
N ALA A 663 -17.69 3.12 23.33
CA ALA A 663 -16.83 1.95 23.30
C ALA A 663 -16.96 1.23 24.66
N PHE A 664 -17.56 0.04 24.65
CA PHE A 664 -17.70 -0.81 25.81
C PHE A 664 -16.50 -1.75 25.88
N TRP A 665 -15.76 -1.69 26.99
CA TRP A 665 -14.45 -2.33 27.08
C TRP A 665 -14.50 -3.77 27.61
N ALA A 666 -15.50 -4.09 28.42
CA ALA A 666 -15.54 -5.36 29.15
C ALA A 666 -16.14 -6.49 28.30
N GLU A 667 -15.55 -7.69 28.40
CA GLU A 667 -16.03 -8.90 27.70
C GLU A 667 -17.48 -9.26 28.06
N GLY A 668 -17.90 -9.01 29.30
CA GLY A 668 -19.29 -9.18 29.75
C GLY A 668 -20.21 -7.99 29.45
N GLY A 669 -19.75 -7.04 28.64
CA GLY A 669 -20.48 -5.84 28.29
C GLY A 669 -20.64 -4.85 29.45
N GLY A 670 -21.74 -4.11 29.44
CA GLY A 670 -21.97 -3.05 30.40
C GLY A 670 -23.22 -2.25 30.12
N SER A 671 -23.39 -1.15 30.84
CA SER A 671 -24.49 -0.22 30.60
C SER A 671 -24.10 1.21 30.84
N VAL A 672 -24.71 2.13 30.11
CA VAL A 672 -24.54 3.57 30.30
C VAL A 672 -25.88 4.28 30.15
N ARG A 673 -26.16 5.20 31.07
CA ARG A 673 -27.33 6.08 30.96
C ARG A 673 -27.01 7.23 30.03
N VAL A 674 -27.93 7.57 29.12
CA VAL A 674 -27.81 8.69 28.17
C VAL A 674 -28.83 9.76 28.56
N PRO A 675 -28.48 10.73 29.43
CA PRO A 675 -29.47 11.64 30.01
C PRO A 675 -30.16 12.52 28.98
N THR A 676 -29.45 12.94 27.93
CA THR A 676 -29.99 13.79 26.84
C THR A 676 -31.10 13.11 26.06
N MET A 677 -31.03 11.78 25.92
CA MET A 677 -32.02 10.97 25.20
C MET A 677 -33.04 10.31 26.12
N GLY A 678 -32.81 10.33 27.44
CA GLY A 678 -33.67 9.65 28.42
C GLY A 678 -33.60 8.12 28.36
N LEU A 679 -32.52 7.55 27.81
CA LEU A 679 -32.36 6.10 27.58
C LEU A 679 -31.26 5.50 28.46
N MET A 680 -31.27 4.18 28.56
CA MET A 680 -30.16 3.37 29.09
C MET A 680 -29.74 2.39 28.01
N VAL A 681 -28.48 2.43 27.61
CA VAL A 681 -27.90 1.49 26.66
C VAL A 681 -27.26 0.36 27.45
N HIS A 682 -27.59 -0.88 27.09
CA HIS A 682 -27.01 -2.08 27.65
C HIS A 682 -26.46 -2.96 26.52
N VAL A 683 -25.28 -3.52 26.74
CA VAL A 683 -24.63 -4.47 25.84
C VAL A 683 -24.13 -5.65 26.67
N ASP A 684 -24.09 -6.83 26.07
CA ASP A 684 -23.67 -8.08 26.70
C ASP A 684 -22.19 -8.43 26.46
N ARG A 685 -21.50 -7.63 25.62
CA ARG A 685 -20.11 -7.82 25.24
C ARG A 685 -19.38 -6.52 24.92
N ALA A 686 -18.08 -6.63 24.65
CA ALA A 686 -17.25 -5.52 24.24
C ALA A 686 -17.62 -5.09 22.80
N VAL A 687 -18.00 -3.82 22.61
CA VAL A 687 -18.49 -3.32 21.31
C VAL A 687 -18.22 -1.83 21.13
N ALA A 688 -18.06 -1.40 19.88
CA ALA A 688 -18.15 0.00 19.49
C ALA A 688 -19.54 0.30 18.91
N LEU A 689 -20.15 1.40 19.34
CA LEU A 689 -21.54 1.74 19.01
C LEU A 689 -21.67 3.22 18.61
N VAL A 690 -22.53 3.48 17.62
CA VAL A 690 -23.14 4.78 17.35
C VAL A 690 -24.66 4.65 17.44
N LEU A 691 -25.29 5.54 18.21
CA LEU A 691 -26.75 5.69 18.29
C LEU A 691 -27.14 7.06 17.72
N LYS A 692 -27.95 7.06 16.66
CA LYS A 692 -28.58 8.27 16.10
C LYS A 692 -30.02 8.35 16.58
N TYR A 693 -30.32 9.30 17.45
CA TYR A 693 -31.63 9.44 18.07
C TYR A 693 -32.53 10.40 17.29
N ALA A 694 -33.74 9.94 16.93
CA ALA A 694 -34.72 10.73 16.19
C ALA A 694 -35.93 11.18 17.05
N GLY A 695 -35.89 10.92 18.37
CA GLY A 695 -36.99 11.24 19.29
C GLY A 695 -37.93 10.05 19.57
N GLY A 696 -38.57 10.07 20.75
CA GLY A 696 -39.45 8.98 21.20
C GLY A 696 -38.71 7.65 21.32
N GLN A 697 -39.19 6.62 20.61
CA GLN A 697 -38.56 5.30 20.47
C GLN A 697 -37.92 5.10 19.08
N SER A 698 -37.65 6.18 18.33
CA SER A 698 -37.10 6.11 16.97
C SER A 698 -35.62 6.49 16.96
N GLY A 699 -34.83 5.77 16.16
CA GLY A 699 -33.42 6.01 15.96
C GLY A 699 -32.75 4.87 15.19
N GLU A 700 -31.46 5.02 14.95
CA GLU A 700 -30.62 4.04 14.27
C GLU A 700 -29.47 3.62 15.21
N ILE A 701 -29.16 2.33 15.24
CA ILE A 701 -28.04 1.79 16.00
C ILE A 701 -27.07 1.15 15.02
N TYR A 702 -25.82 1.57 15.09
CA TYR A 702 -24.70 0.97 14.38
C TYR A 702 -23.78 0.34 15.42
N LEU A 703 -23.37 -0.90 15.17
CA LEU A 703 -22.62 -1.70 16.12
C LEU A 703 -21.52 -2.45 15.38
N ALA A 704 -20.31 -2.47 15.95
CA ALA A 704 -19.23 -3.36 15.55
C ALA A 704 -18.61 -4.01 16.79
N ASP A 705 -18.04 -5.19 16.59
CA ASP A 705 -17.19 -5.84 17.57
C ASP A 705 -15.71 -5.62 17.17
N PRO A 706 -14.97 -4.74 17.87
CA PRO A 706 -13.56 -4.48 17.57
C PRO A 706 -12.62 -5.67 17.83
N THR A 707 -13.08 -6.72 18.50
CA THR A 707 -12.27 -7.91 18.80
C THR A 707 -12.20 -8.89 17.63
N HIS A 708 -13.19 -8.85 16.72
CA HIS A 708 -13.44 -9.84 15.68
C HIS A 708 -13.66 -11.26 16.22
N GLU A 709 -14.00 -11.41 17.51
CA GLU A 709 -14.32 -12.72 18.06
C GLU A 709 -15.64 -13.25 17.43
N PRO A 710 -15.72 -14.57 17.17
CA PRO A 710 -16.96 -15.17 16.69
C PRO A 710 -18.11 -14.88 17.66
N VAL A 711 -19.25 -14.45 17.12
CA VAL A 711 -20.49 -14.36 17.91
C VAL A 711 -20.87 -15.79 18.33
N PRO A 712 -20.96 -16.09 19.65
CA PRO A 712 -21.31 -17.42 20.13
C PRO A 712 -22.74 -17.85 19.77
#